data_AF-A0A7X6TF79-F1
#
_entry.id   AF-A0A7X6TF79-F1
#
_cell.length_a   1.000
_cell.length_b   1.000
_cell.length_c   1.000
_cell.angle_alpha   90.00
_cell.angle_beta   90.00
_cell.angle_gamma   90.00
#
_symmetry.space_group_name_H-M   'P 1'
#
loop_
_entity.id
_entity.type
_entity.pdbx_description
1 polymer ?
#
loop_
_entity_poly.entity_id
_entity_poly.type
_entity_poly.pdbx_seq_one_letter_code
_entity_poly.pdbx_strand_id
1 'polypeptide(L)'
;MKSAIIAMLSFVALSFGTTILAQSDYKMAGPYRVVARDGEFRSSKNGSEQDMKMAYECALAGDKDKALEIIHAYARTLQRIDGHDAPLCTIQGYDLVRAMTLLREYKTEEWDKMLRTVWLAVLDKFEADSPYANGNWGAIVNRMRMAAAIYLEDSLLYAAALDYFYHANDNGSLPRYINELGQSQETGRDQAHVQLGLEALAQTCEMARGQGDDLWGAFDNRLLKGFEYTAKYNLGYEVPFSTWTDCTGLYNDWTSPGAMSRGKLWNIYQLPYDHYVGRKGLKMPYTAMALEVLAGKRKIKIKDYQKLHQVFTYAAPRGAPLKQDYELYIQPRGSKEWTRIDTYMARVNAPVAEGKHRQSEISYAMFDFSGDVFVRVVCKNKQFKTVKIRPAYRGVIANRQNDSTLQFMLFQPENLSIEFDGDLTNNLLLFTSKPVQSSTEARKEARRQGRDFIYYPPGYYDQADTIYLKSNTTLYLAGGSYFKGTFAIDDAENVSILGRGIARPPRGYEGCHVYRSKNVLIDGLILNTCPVGGSDGVMLHNVKSISHPAWGDGLNVFASSNVTYDRVFCRNSDDCTTAYATRKGFSGSVNNVCMKNSTLWADVAHPIFIGIHGDARQMDSIVNLRYENIDILCQAEPQLDYQGCLAINCGDNNLVRNVIFDNIRIEGVLQGSILQVKVGYNQKYCAAPGRGVENILFRSIRYYGPEPNMSLILGYNEQRLVKNITFEGLKINGRAIYDNMPGKPGWYKTADMGKIYVNDLVENLKFIK
;
A
#
# COMPACT_ATOMS: atom_id res chain seq x y z
N MET A 1 2.09 13.28 -41.34
CA MET A 1 2.25 14.64 -40.75
C MET A 1 0.92 15.39 -40.53
N LYS A 2 0.11 15.71 -41.56
CA LYS A 2 -1.21 16.36 -41.35
C LYS A 2 -2.19 15.54 -40.48
N SER A 3 -2.16 14.20 -40.53
CA SER A 3 -3.02 13.33 -39.69
C SER A 3 -2.67 13.35 -38.20
N ALA A 4 -1.38 13.48 -37.85
CA ALA A 4 -0.88 13.51 -36.48
C ALA A 4 -1.28 14.80 -35.75
N ILE A 5 -1.18 15.93 -36.46
CA ILE A 5 -1.63 17.24 -35.99
C ILE A 5 -3.16 17.24 -35.80
N ILE A 6 -3.92 16.63 -36.72
CA ILE A 6 -5.39 16.47 -36.58
C ILE A 6 -5.76 15.62 -35.35
N ALA A 7 -5.02 14.56 -35.04
CA ALA A 7 -5.29 13.72 -33.86
C ALA A 7 -5.02 14.45 -32.52
N MET A 8 -3.99 15.30 -32.46
CA MET A 8 -3.79 16.20 -31.30
C MET A 8 -4.81 17.36 -31.25
N LEU A 9 -5.30 17.80 -32.42
CA LEU A 9 -6.27 18.90 -32.59
C LEU A 9 -7.76 18.52 -32.43
N SER A 10 -8.11 17.23 -32.41
CA SER A 10 -9.53 16.76 -32.45
C SER A 10 -10.35 17.10 -31.19
N PHE A 11 -9.95 18.09 -30.39
CA PHE A 11 -10.44 18.37 -29.05
C PHE A 11 -11.15 19.72 -28.87
N VAL A 12 -11.66 20.37 -29.92
CA VAL A 12 -12.22 21.74 -29.79
C VAL A 12 -13.69 21.90 -30.11
N ALA A 13 -14.34 21.00 -30.85
CA ALA A 13 -15.63 21.38 -31.41
C ALA A 13 -16.87 21.23 -30.48
N LEU A 14 -16.85 20.50 -29.35
CA LEU A 14 -18.12 20.17 -28.67
C LEU A 14 -18.08 20.00 -27.14
N SER A 15 -17.09 20.55 -26.43
CA SER A 15 -16.91 20.26 -25.00
C SER A 15 -16.62 21.48 -24.10
N PHE A 16 -17.34 22.60 -24.26
CA PHE A 16 -17.32 23.68 -23.26
C PHE A 16 -18.69 24.33 -23.07
N GLY A 17 -19.42 23.87 -22.03
CA GLY A 17 -20.20 24.79 -21.21
C GLY A 17 -19.26 25.34 -20.15
N THR A 18 -19.07 26.66 -20.13
CA THR A 18 -18.02 27.46 -19.44
C THR A 18 -16.68 27.54 -20.17
N THR A 19 -16.66 28.50 -21.09
CA THR A 19 -15.51 29.12 -21.73
C THR A 19 -14.45 29.56 -20.71
N ILE A 20 -13.20 29.13 -20.89
CA ILE A 20 -12.05 30.03 -20.68
C ILE A 20 -11.46 30.25 -22.07
N LEU A 21 -11.73 31.45 -22.58
CA LEU A 21 -11.22 31.97 -23.84
C LEU A 21 -9.71 32.19 -23.68
N ALA A 22 -8.92 32.03 -24.74
CA ALA A 22 -7.52 32.48 -24.71
C ALA A 22 -7.45 33.91 -24.12
N GLN A 23 -6.51 34.11 -23.19
CA GLN A 23 -6.34 35.35 -22.46
C GLN A 23 -4.99 35.94 -22.80
N SER A 24 -4.95 36.81 -23.79
CA SER A 24 -3.72 37.53 -24.17
C SER A 24 -3.16 38.39 -23.02
N ASP A 25 -4.00 38.72 -22.04
CA ASP A 25 -3.64 39.44 -20.81
C ASP A 25 -3.30 38.51 -19.63
N TYR A 26 -3.27 37.19 -19.83
CA TYR A 26 -2.90 36.23 -18.80
C TYR A 26 -1.52 36.54 -18.23
N LYS A 27 -1.46 36.56 -16.89
CA LYS A 27 -0.23 36.72 -16.11
C LYS A 27 0.21 35.36 -15.59
N MET A 28 1.37 34.91 -16.06
CA MET A 28 1.98 33.66 -15.63
C MET A 28 2.25 33.65 -14.13
N ALA A 29 1.91 32.55 -13.46
CA ALA A 29 2.15 32.32 -12.04
C ALA A 29 3.60 31.89 -11.75
N GLY A 30 4.22 31.18 -12.71
CA GLY A 30 5.63 30.81 -12.73
C GLY A 30 6.53 31.80 -13.53
N PRO A 31 7.58 31.31 -14.21
CA PRO A 31 7.99 29.91 -14.33
C PRO A 31 8.68 29.42 -13.05
N TYR A 32 8.46 28.15 -12.70
CA TYR A 32 9.07 27.56 -11.50
C TYR A 32 10.36 26.81 -11.85
N ARG A 33 11.39 26.93 -11.01
CA ARG A 33 12.62 26.13 -11.13
C ARG A 33 12.39 24.66 -10.82
N VAL A 34 11.50 24.37 -9.87
CA VAL A 34 11.11 23.03 -9.46
C VAL A 34 9.59 22.96 -9.41
N VAL A 35 9.00 21.98 -10.08
CA VAL A 35 7.56 21.71 -10.02
C VAL A 35 7.34 20.44 -9.22
N ALA A 36 6.42 20.49 -8.25
CA ALA A 36 6.06 19.33 -7.43
C ALA A 36 4.58 19.40 -7.02
N ARG A 37 3.98 18.23 -6.79
CA ARG A 37 2.61 18.11 -6.26
C ARG A 37 2.59 17.93 -4.74
N ASP A 38 3.69 17.44 -4.20
CA ASP A 38 3.93 17.17 -2.79
C ASP A 38 5.32 17.70 -2.36
N GLY A 39 5.67 17.49 -1.09
CA GLY A 39 6.96 17.93 -0.56
C GLY A 39 7.15 19.46 -0.46
N GLU A 40 8.42 19.87 -0.40
CA GLU A 40 8.86 21.26 -0.21
C GLU A 40 8.31 22.22 -1.28
N PHE A 41 8.25 21.75 -2.53
CA PHE A 41 7.87 22.58 -3.69
C PHE A 41 6.39 22.46 -4.08
N ARG A 42 5.54 21.84 -3.25
CA ARG A 42 4.11 21.60 -3.56
C ARG A 42 3.29 22.84 -3.92
N SER A 43 3.74 24.03 -3.50
CA SER A 43 3.08 25.30 -3.82
C SER A 43 3.15 25.66 -5.31
N SER A 44 4.12 25.11 -6.04
CA SER A 44 4.28 25.29 -7.49
C SER A 44 3.16 24.64 -8.31
N LYS A 45 2.48 23.61 -7.75
CA LYS A 45 1.50 22.79 -8.47
C LYS A 45 0.45 23.63 -9.20
N ASN A 46 -0.36 24.38 -8.45
CA ASN A 46 -1.53 25.06 -9.03
C ASN A 46 -1.13 26.12 -10.06
N GLY A 47 -0.04 26.87 -9.81
CA GLY A 47 0.47 27.85 -10.76
C GLY A 47 0.97 27.19 -12.05
N SER A 48 1.76 26.12 -11.93
CA SER A 48 2.27 25.40 -13.10
C SER A 48 1.17 24.73 -13.94
N GLU A 49 0.14 24.18 -13.30
CA GLU A 49 -1.03 23.62 -13.99
C GLU A 49 -1.78 24.71 -14.77
N GLN A 50 -1.96 25.91 -14.17
CA GLN A 50 -2.60 27.03 -14.84
C GLN A 50 -1.79 27.55 -16.02
N ASP A 51 -0.49 27.76 -15.83
CA ASP A 51 0.40 28.28 -16.87
C ASP A 51 0.42 27.37 -18.10
N MET A 52 0.68 26.08 -17.90
CA MET A 52 0.85 25.12 -19.01
C MET A 52 -0.48 24.84 -19.73
N LYS A 53 -1.60 24.85 -19.00
CA LYS A 53 -2.94 24.78 -19.60
C LYS A 53 -3.23 26.03 -20.43
N MET A 54 -2.89 27.23 -19.94
CA MET A 54 -3.07 28.46 -20.69
C MET A 54 -2.22 28.50 -21.95
N ALA A 55 -0.98 27.98 -21.90
CA ALA A 55 -0.15 27.85 -23.09
C ALA A 55 -0.84 27.02 -24.19
N TYR A 56 -1.48 25.91 -23.81
CA TYR A 56 -2.25 25.09 -24.75
C TYR A 56 -3.50 25.82 -25.28
N GLU A 57 -4.27 26.46 -24.41
CA GLU A 57 -5.49 27.20 -24.79
C GLU A 57 -5.19 28.38 -25.74
N CYS A 58 -4.12 29.15 -25.48
CA CYS A 58 -3.64 30.21 -26.37
C CYS A 58 -3.17 29.67 -27.73
N ALA A 59 -2.36 28.60 -27.74
CA ALA A 59 -1.90 27.97 -28.98
C ALA A 59 -3.09 27.49 -29.84
N LEU A 60 -4.12 26.92 -29.21
CA LEU A 60 -5.31 26.42 -29.86
C LEU A 60 -6.19 27.53 -30.45
N ALA A 61 -6.24 28.68 -29.78
CA ALA A 61 -6.96 29.87 -30.25
C ALA A 61 -6.17 30.69 -31.28
N GLY A 62 -4.93 30.33 -31.57
CA GLY A 62 -4.04 31.07 -32.49
C GLY A 62 -3.28 32.24 -31.86
N ASP A 63 -3.37 32.43 -30.53
CA ASP A 63 -2.54 33.40 -29.79
C ASP A 63 -1.15 32.80 -29.52
N LYS A 64 -0.34 32.76 -30.58
CA LYS A 64 0.99 32.16 -30.54
C LYS A 64 1.95 32.90 -29.61
N ASP A 65 1.83 34.22 -29.49
CA ASP A 65 2.79 35.04 -28.77
C ASP A 65 2.68 34.77 -27.27
N LYS A 66 1.45 34.72 -26.72
CA LYS A 66 1.23 34.35 -25.32
C LYS A 66 1.62 32.90 -25.03
N ALA A 67 1.32 31.98 -25.94
CA ALA A 67 1.70 30.57 -25.77
C ALA A 67 3.22 30.40 -25.72
N LEU A 68 3.95 31.01 -26.66
CA LEU A 68 5.42 30.96 -26.71
C LEU A 68 6.08 31.69 -25.53
N GLU A 69 5.47 32.78 -25.03
CA GLU A 69 5.92 33.45 -23.80
C GLU A 69 6.01 32.45 -22.63
N ILE A 70 4.94 31.68 -22.39
CA ILE A 70 4.87 30.69 -21.31
C ILE A 70 5.82 29.51 -21.59
N ILE A 71 5.78 28.94 -22.79
CA ILE A 71 6.61 27.78 -23.16
C ILE A 71 8.10 28.09 -22.99
N HIS A 72 8.57 29.22 -23.54
CA HIS A 72 9.98 29.61 -23.46
C HIS A 72 10.40 30.04 -22.06
N ALA A 73 9.49 30.54 -21.22
CA ALA A 73 9.78 30.83 -19.82
C ALA A 73 10.09 29.54 -19.04
N TYR A 74 9.27 28.50 -19.20
CA TYR A 74 9.50 27.19 -18.58
C TYR A 74 10.74 26.49 -19.17
N ALA A 75 10.91 26.50 -20.49
CA ALA A 75 12.08 25.91 -21.16
C ALA A 75 13.42 26.42 -20.61
N ARG A 76 13.48 27.70 -20.22
CA ARG A 76 14.69 28.33 -19.66
C ARG A 76 14.87 28.13 -18.16
N THR A 77 13.79 27.85 -17.43
CA THR A 77 13.77 27.94 -15.96
C THR A 77 13.59 26.60 -15.27
N LEU A 78 12.79 25.68 -15.82
CA LEU A 78 12.44 24.42 -15.18
C LEU A 78 13.65 23.46 -15.14
N GLN A 79 14.03 23.01 -13.95
CA GLN A 79 15.22 22.18 -13.72
C GLN A 79 14.88 20.73 -13.40
N ARG A 80 13.80 20.48 -12.64
CA ARG A 80 13.34 19.13 -12.33
C ARG A 80 11.87 19.12 -11.88
N ILE A 81 11.26 17.94 -11.94
CA ILE A 81 10.02 17.63 -11.25
C ILE A 81 10.39 16.86 -9.97
N ASP A 82 9.78 17.21 -8.85
CA ASP A 82 10.17 16.67 -7.53
C ASP A 82 8.97 16.07 -6.78
N GLY A 83 9.28 15.26 -5.76
CA GLY A 83 8.30 14.62 -4.89
C GLY A 83 7.87 13.21 -5.30
N HIS A 84 7.09 12.55 -4.42
CA HIS A 84 6.54 11.21 -4.66
C HIS A 84 5.49 11.24 -5.78
N ASP A 85 4.73 12.33 -5.84
CA ASP A 85 3.66 12.56 -6.82
C ASP A 85 4.20 13.15 -8.14
N ALA A 86 5.53 13.22 -8.33
CA ALA A 86 6.17 13.74 -9.54
C ALA A 86 5.58 13.19 -10.86
N PRO A 87 5.25 11.88 -11.00
CA PRO A 87 4.64 11.36 -12.22
C PRO A 87 3.30 12.01 -12.56
N LEU A 88 2.52 12.45 -11.57
CA LEU A 88 1.25 13.15 -11.80
C LEU A 88 1.44 14.60 -12.27
N CYS A 89 2.65 15.17 -12.19
CA CYS A 89 2.95 16.47 -12.81
C CYS A 89 2.94 16.39 -14.35
N THR A 90 2.95 15.20 -14.92
CA THR A 90 2.84 15.00 -16.37
C THR A 90 1.45 15.34 -16.91
N ILE A 91 0.45 15.59 -16.03
CA ILE A 91 -0.83 16.19 -16.41
C ILE A 91 -0.58 17.55 -17.08
N GLN A 92 0.11 18.46 -16.39
CA GLN A 92 0.42 19.78 -16.93
C GLN A 92 1.54 19.75 -17.98
N GLY A 93 2.50 18.83 -17.85
CA GLY A 93 3.53 18.62 -18.88
C GLY A 93 2.94 18.22 -20.24
N TYR A 94 1.85 17.43 -20.23
CA TYR A 94 1.13 17.04 -21.44
C TYR A 94 0.51 18.22 -22.17
N ASP A 95 -0.12 19.16 -21.46
CA ASP A 95 -0.67 20.37 -22.09
C ASP A 95 0.42 21.22 -22.74
N LEU A 96 1.58 21.33 -22.09
CA LEU A 96 2.72 22.06 -22.64
C LEU A 96 3.26 21.40 -23.93
N VAL A 97 3.37 20.07 -23.98
CA VAL A 97 3.78 19.34 -25.19
C VAL A 97 2.77 19.51 -26.33
N ARG A 98 1.47 19.49 -26.02
CA ARG A 98 0.42 19.75 -27.04
C ARG A 98 0.56 21.15 -27.62
N ALA A 99 0.75 22.16 -26.76
CA ALA A 99 0.95 23.55 -27.18
C ALA A 99 2.15 23.67 -28.15
N MET A 100 3.29 23.09 -27.77
CA MET A 100 4.49 23.12 -28.63
C MET A 100 4.33 22.25 -29.88
N THR A 101 3.47 21.23 -29.88
CA THR A 101 3.17 20.46 -31.09
C THR A 101 2.40 21.29 -32.11
N LEU A 102 1.48 22.16 -31.67
CA LEU A 102 0.78 23.11 -32.55
C LEU A 102 1.72 24.19 -33.09
N LEU A 103 2.66 24.63 -32.27
CA LEU A 103 3.58 25.73 -32.57
C LEU A 103 4.96 25.24 -33.02
N ARG A 104 5.05 24.01 -33.54
CA ARG A 104 6.32 23.28 -33.73
C ARG A 104 7.37 24.03 -34.56
N GLU A 105 6.94 24.89 -35.48
CA GLU A 105 7.82 25.75 -36.29
C GLU A 105 8.63 26.76 -35.46
N TYR A 106 8.20 27.06 -34.22
CA TYR A 106 8.84 28.01 -33.30
C TYR A 106 9.69 27.33 -32.22
N LYS A 107 10.00 26.04 -32.35
CA LYS A 107 10.75 25.31 -31.31
C LYS A 107 12.15 25.89 -31.09
N THR A 108 12.66 25.79 -29.86
CA THR A 108 14.03 26.17 -29.50
C THR A 108 14.81 24.97 -28.95
N GLU A 109 16.14 25.09 -28.90
CA GLU A 109 17.00 24.05 -28.30
C GLU A 109 16.71 23.88 -26.80
N GLU A 110 16.40 24.96 -26.09
CA GLU A 110 16.04 24.92 -24.67
C GLU A 110 14.76 24.12 -24.43
N TRP A 111 13.77 24.22 -25.33
CA TRP A 111 12.56 23.41 -25.26
C TRP A 111 12.89 21.91 -25.40
N ASP A 112 13.58 21.53 -26.48
CA ASP A 112 13.92 20.12 -26.74
C ASP A 112 14.78 19.55 -25.59
N LYS A 113 15.68 20.36 -25.02
CA LYS A 113 16.46 20.01 -23.83
C LYS A 113 15.57 19.79 -22.61
N MET A 114 14.67 20.72 -22.27
CA MET A 114 13.77 20.58 -21.12
C MET A 114 12.90 19.33 -21.25
N LEU A 115 12.31 19.08 -22.43
CA LEU A 115 11.49 17.89 -22.66
C LEU A 115 12.27 16.61 -22.35
N ARG A 116 13.53 16.51 -22.84
CA ARG A 116 14.37 15.32 -22.64
C ARG A 116 14.91 15.18 -21.22
N THR A 117 15.44 16.25 -20.63
CA THR A 117 16.16 16.15 -19.35
C THR A 117 15.25 16.27 -18.13
N VAL A 118 14.07 16.87 -18.27
CA VAL A 118 13.13 17.06 -17.16
C VAL A 118 11.95 16.10 -17.28
N TRP A 119 11.19 16.19 -18.38
CA TRP A 119 9.93 15.45 -18.49
C TRP A 119 10.15 13.97 -18.78
N LEU A 120 10.98 13.60 -19.76
CA LEU A 120 11.24 12.18 -20.04
C LEU A 120 11.92 11.47 -18.86
N ALA A 121 12.80 12.16 -18.13
CA ALA A 121 13.43 11.61 -16.92
C ALA A 121 12.42 11.18 -15.84
N VAL A 122 11.28 11.86 -15.73
CA VAL A 122 10.18 11.46 -14.83
C VAL A 122 9.50 10.17 -15.31
N LEU A 123 9.27 10.06 -16.62
CA LEU A 123 8.63 8.87 -17.21
C LEU A 123 9.53 7.63 -17.05
N ASP A 124 10.84 7.80 -17.30
CA ASP A 124 11.83 6.72 -17.19
C ASP A 124 11.98 6.26 -15.75
N LYS A 125 12.02 7.20 -14.80
CA LYS A 125 12.07 6.89 -13.37
C LYS A 125 10.83 6.11 -12.93
N PHE A 126 9.64 6.57 -13.32
CA PHE A 126 8.39 5.91 -12.95
C PHE A 126 8.34 4.45 -13.42
N GLU A 127 8.79 4.17 -14.65
CA GLU A 127 8.81 2.81 -15.19
C GLU A 127 9.95 1.93 -14.65
N ALA A 128 11.10 2.54 -14.32
CA ALA A 128 12.18 1.81 -13.66
C ALA A 128 11.82 1.37 -12.24
N ASP A 129 10.94 2.11 -11.57
CA ASP A 129 10.41 1.76 -10.25
C ASP A 129 9.45 0.57 -10.36
N SER A 130 9.32 -0.21 -9.27
CA SER A 130 8.36 -1.32 -9.28
C SER A 130 6.96 -0.74 -9.06
N PRO A 131 5.90 -1.36 -9.58
CA PRO A 131 4.54 -0.85 -9.41
C PRO A 131 4.26 -0.49 -7.96
N TYR A 132 3.87 0.76 -7.76
CA TYR A 132 3.64 1.34 -6.43
C TYR A 132 2.41 2.25 -6.39
N ALA A 133 1.82 2.58 -7.55
CA ALA A 133 0.74 3.55 -7.68
C ALA A 133 -0.56 2.90 -8.17
N ASN A 134 -1.68 3.60 -7.96
CA ASN A 134 -2.93 3.26 -8.62
C ASN A 134 -2.82 3.48 -10.13
N GLY A 135 -3.66 2.79 -10.91
CA GLY A 135 -3.48 2.72 -12.35
C GLY A 135 -3.70 4.02 -13.12
N ASN A 136 -4.41 5.01 -12.55
CA ASN A 136 -4.55 6.30 -13.23
C ASN A 136 -3.19 7.00 -13.40
N TRP A 137 -2.20 6.75 -12.52
CA TRP A 137 -0.85 7.32 -12.64
C TRP A 137 -0.15 6.82 -13.90
N GLY A 138 -0.09 5.50 -14.07
CA GLY A 138 0.53 4.88 -15.22
C GLY A 138 -0.12 5.29 -16.55
N ALA A 139 -1.44 5.39 -16.58
CA ALA A 139 -2.17 5.86 -17.76
C ALA A 139 -1.80 7.32 -18.13
N ILE A 140 -1.66 8.21 -17.13
CA ILE A 140 -1.26 9.61 -17.35
C ILE A 140 0.20 9.71 -17.83
N VAL A 141 1.11 8.95 -17.20
CA VAL A 141 2.53 8.89 -17.59
C VAL A 141 2.66 8.41 -19.03
N ASN A 142 1.95 7.34 -19.40
CA ASN A 142 2.01 6.80 -20.76
C ASN A 142 1.37 7.75 -21.80
N ARG A 143 0.32 8.48 -21.43
CA ARG A 143 -0.24 9.55 -22.28
C ARG A 143 0.82 10.60 -22.60
N MET A 144 1.56 11.07 -21.60
CA MET A 144 2.64 12.03 -21.81
C MET A 144 3.76 11.44 -22.68
N ARG A 145 4.12 10.17 -22.47
CA ARG A 145 5.12 9.47 -23.30
C ARG A 145 4.73 9.45 -24.77
N MET A 146 3.50 9.03 -25.07
CA MET A 146 2.96 8.98 -26.42
C MET A 146 3.00 10.37 -27.09
N ALA A 147 2.61 11.41 -26.34
CA ALA A 147 2.64 12.78 -26.84
C ALA A 147 4.06 13.27 -27.16
N ALA A 148 5.01 13.01 -26.25
CA ALA A 148 6.41 13.36 -26.43
C ALA A 148 7.04 12.59 -27.61
N ALA A 149 6.72 11.31 -27.77
CA ALA A 149 7.19 10.48 -28.88
C ALA A 149 6.75 11.04 -30.23
N ILE A 150 5.47 11.41 -30.36
CA ILE A 150 4.92 12.02 -31.57
C ILE A 150 5.58 13.38 -31.85
N TYR A 151 5.77 14.21 -30.81
CA TYR A 151 6.41 15.51 -30.96
C TYR A 151 7.88 15.40 -31.40
N LEU A 152 8.63 14.48 -30.80
CA LEU A 152 10.05 14.25 -31.07
C LEU A 152 10.29 13.44 -32.34
N GLU A 153 9.25 12.87 -32.95
CA GLU A 153 9.36 11.86 -34.01
C GLU A 153 10.25 10.67 -33.60
N ASP A 154 10.13 10.27 -32.33
CA ASP A 154 10.94 9.21 -31.73
C ASP A 154 10.20 7.86 -31.81
N SER A 155 10.58 7.05 -32.79
CA SER A 155 9.96 5.73 -33.04
C SER A 155 10.17 4.73 -31.89
N LEU A 156 11.28 4.81 -31.16
CA LEU A 156 11.54 3.93 -30.02
C LEU A 156 10.69 4.31 -28.82
N LEU A 157 10.57 5.62 -28.54
CA LEU A 157 9.71 6.12 -27.48
C LEU A 157 8.22 5.83 -27.78
N TYR A 158 7.84 5.87 -29.06
CA TYR A 158 6.50 5.53 -29.51
C TYR A 158 6.20 4.03 -29.31
N ALA A 159 7.13 3.15 -29.73
CA ALA A 159 7.01 1.71 -29.52
C ALA A 159 6.91 1.37 -28.03
N ALA A 160 7.69 2.04 -27.16
CA ALA A 160 7.60 1.89 -25.71
C ALA A 160 6.22 2.32 -25.16
N ALA A 161 5.58 3.35 -25.72
CA ALA A 161 4.24 3.77 -25.31
C ALA A 161 3.16 2.75 -25.70
N LEU A 162 3.30 2.09 -26.86
CA LEU A 162 2.45 0.98 -27.27
C LEU A 162 2.65 -0.24 -26.36
N ASP A 163 3.90 -0.64 -26.13
CA ASP A 163 4.24 -1.79 -25.27
C ASP A 163 3.68 -1.57 -23.85
N TYR A 164 3.84 -0.37 -23.29
CA TYR A 164 3.28 -0.04 -21.98
C TYR A 164 1.76 -0.22 -21.95
N PHE A 165 1.05 0.26 -22.98
CA PHE A 165 -0.41 0.18 -23.06
C PHE A 165 -0.91 -1.27 -23.04
N TYR A 166 -0.22 -2.18 -23.75
CA TYR A 166 -0.62 -3.57 -23.86
C TYR A 166 -0.07 -4.49 -22.75
N HIS A 167 1.16 -4.25 -22.29
CA HIS A 167 1.97 -5.28 -21.63
C HIS A 167 2.65 -4.83 -20.34
N ALA A 168 2.65 -3.53 -19.99
CA ALA A 168 3.33 -3.10 -18.78
C ALA A 168 2.82 -3.86 -17.54
N ASN A 169 3.76 -4.30 -16.72
CA ASN A 169 3.46 -4.72 -15.37
C ASN A 169 3.23 -3.47 -14.52
N ASP A 170 2.15 -2.73 -14.79
CA ASP A 170 1.70 -1.57 -14.03
C ASP A 170 0.16 -1.48 -14.11
N ASN A 171 -0.48 -0.95 -13.08
CA ASN A 171 -1.94 -0.81 -13.02
C ASN A 171 -2.49 0.09 -14.12
N GLY A 172 -1.69 0.96 -14.74
CA GLY A 172 -2.10 1.86 -15.82
C GLY A 172 -2.10 1.25 -17.22
N SER A 173 -1.59 0.03 -17.41
CA SER A 173 -1.77 -0.71 -18.67
C SER A 173 -3.24 -1.08 -18.88
N LEU A 174 -3.72 -1.15 -20.12
CA LEU A 174 -5.14 -1.38 -20.39
C LEU A 174 -5.71 -2.66 -19.71
N PRO A 175 -5.08 -3.85 -19.79
CA PRO A 175 -5.64 -5.06 -19.20
C PRO A 175 -5.56 -5.07 -17.66
N ARG A 176 -4.67 -4.27 -17.05
CA ARG A 176 -4.56 -4.12 -15.59
C ARG A 176 -5.33 -2.92 -15.05
N TYR A 177 -5.76 -1.99 -15.90
CA TYR A 177 -6.59 -0.86 -15.50
C TYR A 177 -8.08 -1.14 -15.65
N ILE A 178 -8.48 -1.89 -16.68
CA ILE A 178 -9.89 -2.24 -16.95
C ILE A 178 -10.00 -3.74 -17.14
N ASN A 179 -10.80 -4.42 -16.31
CA ASN A 179 -11.02 -5.86 -16.42
C ASN A 179 -12.07 -6.19 -17.50
N GLU A 180 -12.31 -7.47 -17.74
CA GLU A 180 -13.24 -7.95 -18.76
C GLU A 180 -14.70 -7.50 -18.56
N LEU A 181 -15.09 -7.17 -17.32
CA LEU A 181 -16.42 -6.65 -16.98
C LEU A 181 -16.55 -5.14 -17.26
N GLY A 182 -15.47 -4.46 -17.61
CA GLY A 182 -15.41 -3.00 -17.72
C GLY A 182 -15.18 -2.29 -16.38
N GLN A 183 -15.08 -3.01 -15.27
CA GLN A 183 -14.67 -2.43 -13.99
C GLN A 183 -13.25 -1.88 -14.14
N SER A 184 -13.01 -0.65 -13.69
CA SER A 184 -11.66 -0.10 -13.55
C SER A 184 -11.01 -0.57 -12.25
N GLN A 185 -9.68 -0.70 -12.20
CA GLN A 185 -8.94 -0.99 -10.97
C GLN A 185 -9.29 0.02 -9.88
N GLU A 186 -9.44 1.30 -10.22
CA GLU A 186 -9.81 2.39 -9.32
C GLU A 186 -11.29 2.41 -8.89
N THR A 187 -12.12 1.48 -9.40
CA THR A 187 -13.58 1.49 -9.13
C THR A 187 -13.91 1.44 -7.65
N GLY A 188 -13.11 0.72 -6.85
CA GLY A 188 -13.32 0.60 -5.41
C GLY A 188 -12.95 1.86 -4.61
N ARG A 189 -12.12 2.75 -5.18
CA ARG A 189 -11.66 3.99 -4.56
C ARG A 189 -12.68 5.12 -4.71
N ASP A 190 -12.76 5.70 -5.91
CA ASP A 190 -13.69 6.79 -6.23
C ASP A 190 -13.82 7.06 -7.73
N GLN A 191 -14.91 7.73 -8.10
CA GLN A 191 -15.26 7.97 -9.51
C GLN A 191 -14.49 9.13 -10.16
N ALA A 192 -13.78 9.96 -9.40
CA ALA A 192 -12.93 10.98 -10.00
C ALA A 192 -11.65 10.36 -10.57
N HIS A 193 -11.01 9.45 -9.82
CA HIS A 193 -9.80 8.76 -10.27
C HIS A 193 -10.06 7.79 -11.42
N VAL A 194 -11.21 7.07 -11.40
CA VAL A 194 -11.63 6.25 -12.53
C VAL A 194 -11.71 7.09 -13.81
N GLN A 195 -12.46 8.21 -13.77
CA GLN A 195 -12.64 9.10 -14.91
C GLN A 195 -11.33 9.72 -15.40
N LEU A 196 -10.43 10.07 -14.48
CA LEU A 196 -9.11 10.60 -14.79
C LEU A 196 -8.24 9.61 -15.60
N GLY A 197 -8.18 8.33 -15.20
CA GLY A 197 -7.43 7.33 -15.96
C GLY A 197 -8.10 6.95 -17.29
N LEU A 198 -9.44 6.91 -17.34
CA LEU A 198 -10.17 6.66 -18.59
C LEU A 198 -9.92 7.75 -19.63
N GLU A 199 -9.88 9.02 -19.23
CA GLU A 199 -9.53 10.13 -20.11
C GLU A 199 -8.12 9.95 -20.70
N ALA A 200 -7.14 9.60 -19.86
CA ALA A 200 -5.77 9.44 -20.31
C ALA A 200 -5.60 8.28 -21.32
N LEU A 201 -6.29 7.16 -21.08
CA LEU A 201 -6.33 6.03 -22.02
C LEU A 201 -7.01 6.41 -23.35
N ALA A 202 -8.14 7.13 -23.30
CA ALA A 202 -8.85 7.57 -24.50
C ALA A 202 -8.00 8.52 -25.37
N GLN A 203 -7.30 9.46 -24.74
CA GLN A 203 -6.38 10.37 -25.43
C GLN A 203 -5.18 9.62 -26.02
N THR A 204 -4.65 8.61 -25.33
CA THR A 204 -3.59 7.74 -25.86
C THR A 204 -4.07 6.98 -27.10
N CYS A 205 -5.29 6.44 -27.07
CA CYS A 205 -5.87 5.74 -28.21
C CYS A 205 -6.09 6.65 -29.42
N GLU A 206 -6.55 7.89 -29.20
CA GLU A 206 -6.75 8.84 -30.30
C GLU A 206 -5.41 9.32 -30.91
N MET A 207 -4.39 9.54 -30.09
CA MET A 207 -3.04 9.85 -30.58
C MET A 207 -2.48 8.72 -31.44
N ALA A 208 -2.63 7.46 -31.01
CA ALA A 208 -2.19 6.29 -31.77
C ALA A 208 -2.95 6.14 -33.10
N ARG A 209 -4.27 6.35 -33.10
CA ARG A 209 -5.08 6.36 -34.33
C ARG A 209 -4.58 7.40 -35.34
N GLY A 210 -4.11 8.56 -34.86
CA GLY A 210 -3.48 9.59 -35.69
C GLY A 210 -2.20 9.15 -36.41
N GLN A 211 -1.49 8.17 -35.85
CA GLN A 211 -0.31 7.53 -36.44
C GLN A 211 -0.64 6.31 -37.29
N GLY A 212 -1.86 5.77 -37.17
CA GLY A 212 -2.33 4.61 -37.94
C GLY A 212 -2.59 3.35 -37.11
N ASP A 213 -2.31 3.38 -35.80
CA ASP A 213 -2.48 2.23 -34.90
C ASP A 213 -3.86 2.22 -34.22
N ASP A 214 -4.53 1.07 -34.18
CA ASP A 214 -5.85 0.90 -33.56
C ASP A 214 -5.75 0.37 -32.12
N LEU A 215 -5.45 1.28 -31.18
CA LEU A 215 -5.52 0.96 -29.75
C LEU A 215 -6.96 0.90 -29.22
N TRP A 216 -7.92 1.53 -29.90
CA TRP A 216 -9.33 1.52 -29.49
C TRP A 216 -9.91 0.10 -29.54
N GLY A 217 -9.51 -0.70 -30.54
CA GLY A 217 -9.92 -2.10 -30.69
C GLY A 217 -9.28 -3.08 -29.69
N ALA A 218 -8.32 -2.64 -28.87
CA ALA A 218 -7.54 -3.52 -28.00
C ALA A 218 -8.41 -4.31 -26.99
N PHE A 219 -8.05 -5.59 -26.80
CA PHE A 219 -8.69 -6.51 -25.84
C PHE A 219 -10.22 -6.56 -25.94
N ASP A 220 -10.74 -6.69 -27.17
CA ASP A 220 -12.17 -6.70 -27.48
C ASP A 220 -12.87 -5.41 -27.02
N ASN A 221 -12.39 -4.28 -27.54
CA ASN A 221 -12.85 -2.92 -27.22
C ASN A 221 -12.91 -2.67 -25.69
N ARG A 222 -11.87 -3.07 -24.96
CA ARG A 222 -11.86 -3.02 -23.48
C ARG A 222 -12.16 -1.63 -22.92
N LEU A 223 -11.67 -0.59 -23.60
CA LEU A 223 -11.91 0.79 -23.19
C LEU A 223 -13.39 1.19 -23.35
N LEU A 224 -14.11 0.67 -24.36
CA LEU A 224 -15.58 0.83 -24.48
C LEU A 224 -16.27 0.30 -23.23
N LYS A 225 -15.93 -0.92 -22.82
CA LYS A 225 -16.49 -1.57 -21.62
C LYS A 225 -16.25 -0.71 -20.37
N GLY A 226 -15.05 -0.14 -20.24
CA GLY A 226 -14.68 0.78 -19.16
C GLY A 226 -15.55 2.03 -19.08
N PHE A 227 -15.76 2.71 -20.21
CA PHE A 227 -16.62 3.91 -20.28
C PHE A 227 -18.08 3.57 -20.01
N GLU A 228 -18.61 2.49 -20.60
CA GLU A 228 -20.01 2.07 -20.37
C GLU A 228 -20.27 1.68 -18.91
N TYR A 229 -19.37 0.91 -18.30
CA TYR A 229 -19.45 0.55 -16.89
C TYR A 229 -19.46 1.79 -15.99
N THR A 230 -18.50 2.69 -16.22
CA THR A 230 -18.31 3.90 -15.40
C THR A 230 -19.49 4.86 -15.55
N ALA A 231 -19.97 5.07 -16.78
CA ALA A 231 -21.17 5.87 -17.05
C ALA A 231 -22.39 5.28 -16.33
N LYS A 232 -22.61 3.96 -16.45
CA LYS A 232 -23.73 3.27 -15.78
C LYS A 232 -23.72 3.50 -14.27
N TYR A 233 -22.57 3.31 -13.62
CA TYR A 233 -22.46 3.51 -12.18
C TYR A 233 -22.67 4.98 -11.77
N ASN A 234 -22.07 5.93 -12.49
CA ASN A 234 -22.22 7.35 -12.22
C ASN A 234 -23.63 7.89 -12.51
N LEU A 235 -24.41 7.23 -13.36
CA LEU A 235 -25.82 7.58 -13.58
C LEU A 235 -26.75 7.09 -12.46
N GLY A 236 -26.21 6.37 -11.46
CA GLY A 236 -26.96 5.87 -10.31
C GLY A 236 -27.46 4.43 -10.45
N TYR A 237 -27.06 3.71 -11.49
CA TYR A 237 -27.37 2.28 -11.63
C TYR A 237 -26.33 1.42 -10.91
N GLU A 238 -26.73 0.20 -10.56
CA GLU A 238 -25.83 -0.82 -10.01
C GLU A 238 -24.99 -1.49 -11.10
N VAL A 239 -23.80 -1.91 -10.73
CA VAL A 239 -22.80 -2.54 -11.60
C VAL A 239 -22.21 -3.76 -10.90
N PRO A 240 -21.88 -4.83 -11.65
CA PRO A 240 -21.20 -5.98 -11.05
C PRO A 240 -19.83 -5.55 -10.54
N PHE A 241 -19.45 -5.95 -9.33
CA PHE A 241 -18.16 -5.61 -8.76
C PHE A 241 -17.46 -6.88 -8.26
N SER A 242 -16.18 -6.98 -8.60
CA SER A 242 -15.28 -8.04 -8.17
C SER A 242 -14.11 -7.43 -7.41
N THR A 243 -13.76 -8.01 -6.26
CA THR A 243 -12.52 -7.63 -5.57
C THR A 243 -11.34 -7.90 -6.49
N TRP A 244 -10.55 -6.86 -6.72
CA TRP A 244 -9.46 -6.86 -7.67
C TRP A 244 -8.14 -6.67 -6.91
N THR A 245 -7.29 -7.69 -6.90
CA THR A 245 -5.89 -7.55 -6.46
C THR A 245 -5.04 -6.96 -7.58
N ASP A 246 -4.65 -5.70 -7.41
CA ASP A 246 -3.84 -4.97 -8.39
C ASP A 246 -2.36 -5.45 -8.38
N CYS A 247 -1.55 -5.05 -9.37
CA CYS A 247 -0.18 -5.56 -9.52
C CYS A 247 0.81 -5.07 -8.45
N THR A 248 0.45 -4.04 -7.68
CA THR A 248 1.19 -3.56 -6.50
C THR A 248 0.82 -4.33 -5.24
N GLY A 249 -0.32 -5.03 -5.23
CA GLY A 249 -0.91 -5.65 -4.04
C GLY A 249 -1.37 -4.66 -2.97
N LEU A 250 -1.39 -3.35 -3.23
CA LEU A 250 -1.73 -2.32 -2.24
C LEU A 250 -3.22 -1.99 -2.15
N TYR A 251 -3.93 -2.15 -3.26
CA TYR A 251 -5.32 -1.77 -3.49
C TYR A 251 -6.13 -3.01 -3.85
N ASN A 252 -6.18 -3.96 -2.90
CA ASN A 252 -6.64 -5.33 -3.15
C ASN A 252 -7.85 -5.77 -2.30
N ASP A 253 -8.38 -4.90 -1.44
CA ASP A 253 -9.36 -5.25 -0.41
C ASP A 253 -10.72 -4.54 -0.58
N TRP A 254 -10.92 -3.83 -1.70
CA TRP A 254 -12.22 -3.23 -2.00
C TRP A 254 -13.22 -4.34 -2.34
N THR A 255 -14.37 -4.31 -1.66
CA THR A 255 -15.45 -5.30 -1.80
C THR A 255 -16.71 -4.71 -2.43
N SER A 256 -16.72 -3.41 -2.70
CA SER A 256 -17.80 -2.69 -3.38
C SER A 256 -17.26 -1.49 -4.18
N PRO A 257 -17.98 -0.99 -5.20
CA PRO A 257 -17.61 0.24 -5.88
C PRO A 257 -17.59 1.45 -4.94
N GLY A 258 -16.54 2.25 -5.03
CA GLY A 258 -16.37 3.50 -4.29
C GLY A 258 -17.35 4.56 -4.80
N ALA A 259 -18.18 5.09 -3.91
CA ALA A 259 -19.24 6.02 -4.28
C ALA A 259 -18.84 7.51 -4.18
N MET A 260 -17.60 7.81 -3.77
CA MET A 260 -17.10 9.19 -3.83
C MET A 260 -17.09 9.68 -5.28
N SER A 261 -17.53 10.91 -5.48
CA SER A 261 -17.73 11.54 -6.80
C SER A 261 -18.74 10.82 -7.70
N ARG A 262 -19.51 9.83 -7.21
CA ARG A 262 -20.47 9.07 -8.02
C ARG A 262 -21.57 9.99 -8.54
N GLY A 263 -21.62 10.19 -9.86
CA GLY A 263 -22.55 11.10 -10.51
C GLY A 263 -22.02 12.51 -10.71
N LYS A 264 -20.77 12.78 -10.35
CA LYS A 264 -20.03 13.92 -10.88
C LYS A 264 -19.37 13.51 -12.20
N LEU A 265 -20.15 13.54 -13.29
CA LEU A 265 -19.65 13.21 -14.62
C LEU A 265 -18.63 14.26 -15.09
N TRP A 266 -17.49 13.81 -15.60
CA TRP A 266 -16.49 14.64 -16.26
C TRP A 266 -16.76 14.72 -17.76
N ASN A 267 -16.23 15.75 -18.41
CA ASN A 267 -16.43 15.96 -19.84
C ASN A 267 -15.49 15.07 -20.70
N ILE A 268 -15.57 13.75 -20.51
CA ILE A 268 -14.66 12.76 -21.12
C ILE A 268 -15.37 11.76 -22.04
N TYR A 269 -16.70 11.80 -22.08
CA TYR A 269 -17.52 10.79 -22.74
C TYR A 269 -17.72 11.04 -24.25
N GLN A 270 -17.42 12.24 -24.75
CA GLN A 270 -17.67 12.59 -26.15
C GLN A 270 -16.69 11.86 -27.09
N LEU A 271 -15.39 11.90 -26.80
CA LEU A 271 -14.36 11.24 -27.62
C LEU A 271 -14.61 9.73 -27.83
N PRO A 272 -14.81 8.91 -26.78
CA PRO A 272 -15.10 7.49 -26.97
C PRO A 272 -16.44 7.26 -27.67
N TYR A 273 -17.44 8.11 -27.43
CA TYR A 273 -18.73 8.01 -28.13
C TYR A 273 -18.59 8.26 -29.64
N ASP A 274 -17.87 9.32 -30.03
CA ASP A 274 -17.57 9.63 -31.42
C ASP A 274 -16.76 8.52 -32.09
N HIS A 275 -15.83 7.89 -31.36
CA HIS A 275 -15.10 6.73 -31.87
C HIS A 275 -16.00 5.51 -32.06
N TYR A 276 -16.56 4.98 -30.98
CA TYR A 276 -17.22 3.68 -31.02
C TYR A 276 -18.59 3.74 -31.67
N VAL A 277 -19.39 4.77 -31.38
CA VAL A 277 -20.72 4.93 -31.98
C VAL A 277 -20.60 5.62 -33.33
N GLY A 278 -19.90 6.76 -33.39
CA GLY A 278 -19.76 7.55 -34.61
C GLY A 278 -18.95 6.85 -35.71
N ARG A 279 -17.72 6.42 -35.40
CA ARG A 279 -16.80 5.81 -36.40
C ARG A 279 -17.01 4.32 -36.59
N LYS A 280 -17.30 3.55 -35.52
CA LYS A 280 -17.38 2.08 -35.56
C LYS A 280 -18.82 1.52 -35.56
N GLY A 281 -19.86 2.34 -35.38
CA GLY A 281 -21.26 1.89 -35.40
C GLY A 281 -21.67 0.99 -34.23
N LEU A 282 -20.91 0.99 -33.13
CA LEU A 282 -21.21 0.24 -31.92
C LEU A 282 -22.24 0.97 -31.04
N LYS A 283 -22.65 0.33 -29.94
CA LYS A 283 -23.61 0.90 -28.98
C LYS A 283 -22.92 1.24 -27.66
N MET A 284 -23.17 2.46 -27.18
CA MET A 284 -22.74 2.93 -25.86
C MET A 284 -23.90 3.66 -25.16
N PRO A 285 -24.99 2.95 -24.79
CA PRO A 285 -26.21 3.58 -24.29
C PRO A 285 -26.00 4.37 -22.99
N TYR A 286 -25.16 3.91 -22.05
CA TYR A 286 -24.96 4.65 -20.80
C TYR A 286 -24.07 5.87 -21.01
N THR A 287 -23.10 5.79 -21.90
CA THR A 287 -22.27 6.93 -22.32
C THR A 287 -23.13 8.00 -23.01
N ALA A 288 -24.07 7.59 -23.87
CA ALA A 288 -25.07 8.51 -24.46
C ALA A 288 -25.86 9.25 -23.38
N MET A 289 -26.35 8.52 -22.37
CA MET A 289 -27.07 9.12 -21.24
C MET A 289 -26.18 10.06 -20.40
N ALA A 290 -24.90 9.73 -20.22
CA ALA A 290 -23.95 10.60 -19.54
C ALA A 290 -23.75 11.92 -20.30
N LEU A 291 -23.66 11.87 -21.64
CA LEU A 291 -23.62 13.06 -22.49
C LEU A 291 -24.91 13.89 -22.39
N GLU A 292 -26.09 13.26 -22.32
CA GLU A 292 -27.34 13.98 -22.06
C GLU A 292 -27.34 14.72 -20.73
N VAL A 293 -26.77 14.12 -19.67
CA VAL A 293 -26.63 14.79 -18.37
C VAL A 293 -25.68 15.98 -18.47
N LEU A 294 -24.50 15.80 -19.08
CA LEU A 294 -23.52 16.87 -19.27
C LEU A 294 -24.08 18.04 -20.09
N ALA A 295 -24.98 17.74 -21.05
CA ALA A 295 -25.71 18.74 -21.82
C ALA A 295 -26.91 19.36 -21.07
N GLY A 296 -27.15 19.00 -19.81
CA GLY A 296 -28.28 19.48 -19.01
C GLY A 296 -29.65 18.93 -19.43
N LYS A 297 -29.69 17.96 -20.34
CA LYS A 297 -30.93 17.34 -20.87
C LYS A 297 -31.50 16.25 -19.96
N ARG A 298 -30.71 15.75 -19.00
CA ARG A 298 -31.08 14.70 -18.05
C ARG A 298 -30.56 15.04 -16.65
N LYS A 299 -31.33 14.71 -15.60
CA LYS A 299 -30.90 14.82 -14.21
C LYS A 299 -30.42 13.45 -13.68
N ILE A 300 -29.37 13.45 -12.87
CA ILE A 300 -28.91 12.28 -12.13
C ILE A 300 -29.78 12.11 -10.87
N LYS A 301 -30.18 10.86 -10.57
CA LYS A 301 -30.92 10.51 -9.35
C LYS A 301 -30.03 9.67 -8.43
N ILE A 302 -29.22 10.31 -7.59
CA ILE A 302 -28.37 9.66 -6.58
C ILE A 302 -28.82 10.11 -5.19
N LYS A 303 -28.92 9.17 -4.24
CA LYS A 303 -29.26 9.46 -2.82
C LYS A 303 -28.08 10.15 -2.11
N ASP A 304 -28.41 11.05 -1.18
CA ASP A 304 -27.49 12.00 -0.53
C ASP A 304 -26.13 11.43 -0.06
N TYR A 305 -25.06 12.14 -0.45
CA TYR A 305 -23.65 11.81 -0.25
C TYR A 305 -23.17 11.77 1.21
N GLN A 306 -23.89 12.38 2.15
CA GLN A 306 -23.48 12.42 3.57
C GLN A 306 -23.43 11.04 4.23
N LYS A 307 -24.11 10.03 3.68
CA LYS A 307 -24.10 8.67 4.23
C LYS A 307 -22.84 7.86 3.89
N LEU A 308 -21.95 8.36 3.02
CA LEU A 308 -20.73 7.66 2.59
C LEU A 308 -19.52 7.88 3.51
N HIS A 309 -19.46 9.04 4.18
CA HIS A 309 -18.35 9.44 5.03
C HIS A 309 -18.78 9.37 6.49
N GLN A 310 -18.56 8.23 7.13
CA GLN A 310 -18.98 8.00 8.50
C GLN A 310 -17.78 7.63 9.37
N VAL A 311 -17.81 8.08 10.62
CA VAL A 311 -16.81 7.72 11.64
C VAL A 311 -17.53 7.04 12.79
N PHE A 312 -16.91 5.99 13.31
CA PHE A 312 -17.37 5.20 14.44
C PHE A 312 -16.29 5.29 15.52
N THR A 313 -16.61 5.96 16.61
CA THR A 313 -15.69 6.23 17.70
C THR A 313 -16.06 5.42 18.94
N TYR A 314 -15.06 5.14 19.77
CA TYR A 314 -15.20 4.31 20.94
C TYR A 314 -14.58 5.04 22.13
N ALA A 315 -15.42 5.62 23.00
CA ALA A 315 -14.95 6.30 24.19
C ALA A 315 -14.18 5.33 25.08
N ALA A 316 -13.04 5.78 25.61
CA ALA A 316 -12.27 4.99 26.56
C ALA A 316 -13.05 4.85 27.87
N PRO A 317 -13.14 3.64 28.44
CA PRO A 317 -13.84 3.45 29.70
C PRO A 317 -13.02 4.07 30.84
N ARG A 318 -13.72 4.59 31.86
CA ARG A 318 -13.08 5.13 33.06
C ARG A 318 -12.15 4.09 33.67
N GLY A 319 -10.89 4.45 33.89
CA GLY A 319 -9.85 3.57 34.44
C GLY A 319 -8.90 2.97 33.41
N ALA A 320 -9.23 3.03 32.11
CA ALA A 320 -8.30 2.64 31.06
C ALA A 320 -7.03 3.52 31.08
N PRO A 321 -5.84 2.95 30.82
CA PRO A 321 -4.61 3.71 30.76
C PRO A 321 -4.61 4.62 29.52
N LEU A 322 -4.64 5.93 29.74
CA LEU A 322 -4.58 6.97 28.71
C LEU A 322 -3.29 7.77 28.80
N LYS A 323 -2.88 8.38 27.69
CA LYS A 323 -1.73 9.28 27.61
C LYS A 323 -2.10 10.53 26.80
N GLN A 324 -1.86 11.71 27.36
CA GLN A 324 -2.38 12.99 26.83
C GLN A 324 -1.30 13.90 26.22
N ASP A 325 -0.29 13.29 25.60
CA ASP A 325 0.73 13.99 24.80
C ASP A 325 0.20 14.49 23.45
N TYR A 326 -0.85 13.85 22.94
CA TYR A 326 -1.53 14.18 21.69
C TYR A 326 -3.03 14.44 21.90
N GLU A 327 -3.57 15.43 21.21
CA GLU A 327 -5.01 15.47 20.92
C GLU A 327 -5.25 15.02 19.49
N LEU A 328 -6.12 14.03 19.35
CA LEU A 328 -6.52 13.47 18.07
C LEU A 328 -7.96 13.87 17.76
N TYR A 329 -8.16 14.44 16.58
CA TYR A 329 -9.48 14.77 16.06
C TYR A 329 -9.69 14.15 14.69
N ILE A 330 -10.92 13.72 14.44
CA ILE A 330 -11.35 13.12 13.19
C ILE A 330 -12.57 13.87 12.64
N GLN A 331 -12.57 14.10 11.33
CA GLN A 331 -13.68 14.74 10.64
C GLN A 331 -13.99 13.96 9.36
N PRO A 332 -15.18 13.34 9.24
CA PRO A 332 -15.62 12.79 7.96
C PRO A 332 -15.71 13.90 6.91
N ARG A 333 -15.30 13.59 5.68
CA ARG A 333 -15.30 14.56 4.58
C ARG A 333 -16.71 15.10 4.33
N GLY A 334 -16.85 16.42 4.27
CA GLY A 334 -18.14 17.11 4.11
C GLY A 334 -18.88 17.40 5.42
N SER A 335 -18.40 16.87 6.55
CA SER A 335 -18.81 17.35 7.88
C SER A 335 -18.04 18.61 8.27
N LYS A 336 -18.66 19.45 9.13
CA LYS A 336 -17.97 20.55 9.82
C LYS A 336 -17.54 20.17 11.24
N GLU A 337 -18.02 19.04 11.74
CA GLU A 337 -17.75 18.58 13.09
C GLU A 337 -16.43 17.83 13.15
N TRP A 338 -15.67 18.10 14.21
CA TRP A 338 -14.46 17.38 14.58
C TRP A 338 -14.78 16.57 15.84
N THR A 339 -14.64 15.26 15.76
CA THR A 339 -14.82 14.38 16.91
C THR A 339 -13.45 14.12 17.54
N ARG A 340 -13.33 14.35 18.86
CA ARG A 340 -12.12 14.00 19.60
C ARG A 340 -12.05 12.48 19.82
N ILE A 341 -10.86 11.92 19.68
CA ILE A 341 -10.58 10.50 19.93
C ILE A 341 -9.64 10.37 21.13
N ASP A 342 -9.95 9.42 22.01
CA ASP A 342 -9.11 9.12 23.17
C ASP A 342 -7.81 8.43 22.76
N THR A 343 -6.71 8.84 23.39
CA THR A 343 -5.36 8.28 23.20
C THR A 343 -5.00 7.41 24.39
N TYR A 344 -5.01 6.10 24.16
CA TYR A 344 -4.59 5.08 25.12
C TYR A 344 -3.07 5.07 25.26
N MET A 345 -2.58 4.61 26.41
CA MET A 345 -1.16 4.41 26.68
C MET A 345 -0.74 2.97 26.39
N ALA A 346 0.41 2.78 25.72
CA ALA A 346 1.04 1.48 25.56
C ALA A 346 2.50 1.46 26.05
N ARG A 347 2.83 0.35 26.73
CA ARG A 347 4.16 -0.25 26.90
C ARG A 347 4.90 -0.56 25.59
N VAL A 348 6.09 -0.04 25.30
CA VAL A 348 7.00 -0.58 24.26
C VAL A 348 8.45 -0.70 24.76
N ASN A 349 9.30 -1.49 24.09
CA ASN A 349 10.74 -1.61 24.40
C ASN A 349 11.61 -0.99 23.30
N ALA A 350 11.41 0.30 23.05
CA ALA A 350 11.94 0.95 21.86
C ALA A 350 13.49 0.94 21.80
N PRO A 351 14.08 0.66 20.64
CA PRO A 351 15.51 0.81 20.41
C PRO A 351 15.91 2.28 20.53
N VAL A 352 17.06 2.52 21.17
CA VAL A 352 17.71 3.83 21.31
C VAL A 352 19.16 3.75 20.80
N ALA A 353 19.91 4.85 20.90
CA ALA A 353 21.28 4.89 20.40
C ALA A 353 22.18 3.79 21.00
N GLU A 354 23.21 3.39 20.25
CA GLU A 354 24.27 2.46 20.68
C GLU A 354 23.80 1.02 21.01
N GLY A 355 22.72 0.52 20.39
CA GLY A 355 22.25 -0.86 20.61
C GLY A 355 21.63 -1.08 21.98
N LYS A 356 21.20 -0.01 22.64
CA LYS A 356 20.43 -0.05 23.87
C LYS A 356 18.95 0.01 23.56
N HIS A 357 18.14 -0.48 24.50
CA HIS A 357 16.68 -0.37 24.43
C HIS A 357 16.17 0.33 25.69
N ARG A 358 15.02 0.99 25.55
CA ARG A 358 14.35 1.68 26.65
C ARG A 358 12.88 1.32 26.63
N GLN A 359 12.38 0.84 27.78
CA GLN A 359 10.95 0.80 27.97
C GLN A 359 10.39 2.23 28.01
N SER A 360 9.44 2.53 27.13
CA SER A 360 8.80 3.83 27.05
C SER A 360 7.29 3.69 26.88
N GLU A 361 6.58 4.75 27.27
CA GLU A 361 5.14 4.86 27.10
C GLU A 361 4.86 5.64 25.82
N ILE A 362 4.13 5.02 24.90
CA ILE A 362 3.65 5.64 23.66
C ILE A 362 2.14 5.83 23.71
N SER A 363 1.62 6.59 22.76
CA SER A 363 0.18 6.76 22.59
C SER A 363 -0.33 5.92 21.44
N TYR A 364 -1.53 5.35 21.59
CA TYR A 364 -2.25 4.77 20.48
C TYR A 364 -3.73 5.17 20.51
N ALA A 365 -4.33 5.27 19.34
CA ALA A 365 -5.75 5.57 19.21
C ALA A 365 -6.39 4.66 18.17
N MET A 366 -7.72 4.51 18.26
CA MET A 366 -8.48 3.75 17.29
C MET A 366 -9.83 4.37 16.97
N PHE A 367 -10.26 4.23 15.73
CA PHE A 367 -11.62 4.52 15.27
C PHE A 367 -11.86 3.78 13.96
N ASP A 368 -13.12 3.48 13.66
CA ASP A 368 -13.49 2.90 12.36
C ASP A 368 -14.11 3.99 11.47
N PHE A 369 -14.00 3.85 10.16
CA PHE A 369 -14.65 4.78 9.24
C PHE A 369 -14.99 4.17 7.88
N SER A 370 -15.88 4.85 7.17
CA SER A 370 -16.18 4.63 5.75
C SER A 370 -15.95 5.92 4.97
N GLY A 371 -15.54 5.80 3.71
CA GLY A 371 -15.17 6.93 2.85
C GLY A 371 -13.94 7.68 3.37
N ASP A 372 -13.83 8.98 3.08
CA ASP A 372 -12.71 9.82 3.52
C ASP A 372 -12.89 10.47 4.88
N VAL A 373 -11.76 10.60 5.58
CA VAL A 373 -11.68 11.32 6.85
C VAL A 373 -10.45 12.21 6.91
N PHE A 374 -10.59 13.40 7.48
CA PHE A 374 -9.48 14.25 7.88
C PHE A 374 -9.07 13.92 9.31
N VAL A 375 -7.79 13.61 9.51
CA VAL A 375 -7.19 13.37 10.81
C VAL A 375 -6.37 14.59 11.19
N ARG A 376 -6.55 15.08 12.42
CA ARG A 376 -5.75 16.16 13.00
C ARG A 376 -5.12 15.68 14.30
N VAL A 377 -3.81 15.87 14.41
CA VAL A 377 -3.02 15.53 15.61
C VAL A 377 -2.38 16.81 16.13
N VAL A 378 -2.63 17.15 17.39
CA VAL A 378 -2.03 18.30 18.08
C VAL A 378 -1.09 17.78 19.16
N CYS A 379 0.19 18.16 19.10
CA CYS A 379 1.17 17.89 20.14
C CYS A 379 0.99 18.89 21.28
N LYS A 380 0.72 18.43 22.51
CA LYS A 380 0.38 19.32 23.64
C LYS A 380 1.55 20.09 24.22
N ASN A 381 2.71 19.45 24.33
CA ASN A 381 3.84 19.95 25.10
C ASN A 381 5.15 19.98 24.31
N LYS A 382 5.07 19.84 22.99
CA LYS A 382 6.24 19.88 22.10
C LYS A 382 5.87 20.50 20.77
N GLN A 383 6.76 21.35 20.27
CA GLN A 383 6.79 21.68 18.86
C GLN A 383 7.52 20.57 18.11
N PHE A 384 7.22 20.40 16.83
CA PHE A 384 7.94 19.49 15.95
C PHE A 384 8.44 20.20 14.69
N LYS A 385 9.60 19.76 14.19
CA LYS A 385 10.18 20.26 12.95
C LYS A 385 9.80 19.36 11.77
N THR A 386 9.88 18.06 11.99
CA THR A 386 9.67 17.02 11.00
C THR A 386 8.65 16.00 11.49
N VAL A 387 7.96 15.37 10.54
CA VAL A 387 6.99 14.33 10.83
C VAL A 387 7.09 13.25 9.75
N LYS A 388 7.02 11.99 10.18
CA LYS A 388 6.93 10.83 9.30
C LYS A 388 5.68 10.04 9.65
N ILE A 389 4.86 9.74 8.65
CA ILE A 389 3.73 8.80 8.77
C ILE A 389 4.16 7.52 8.07
N ARG A 390 4.14 6.40 8.80
CA ARG A 390 4.57 5.09 8.32
C ARG A 390 3.43 4.08 8.38
N PRO A 391 3.30 3.15 7.41
CA PRO A 391 4.24 2.90 6.32
C PRO A 391 4.29 4.00 5.25
N ALA A 392 5.51 4.41 4.85
CA ALA A 392 5.74 5.59 4.03
C ALA A 392 5.21 5.44 2.58
N TYR A 393 5.27 4.24 2.01
CA TYR A 393 4.80 3.98 0.64
C TYR A 393 3.28 4.19 0.48
N ARG A 394 2.51 4.25 1.58
CA ARG A 394 1.08 4.58 1.54
C ARG A 394 0.82 6.02 1.06
N GLY A 395 1.86 6.87 1.02
CA GLY A 395 1.77 8.20 0.43
C GLY A 395 0.79 9.12 1.16
N VAL A 396 0.63 8.97 2.48
CA VAL A 396 -0.31 9.80 3.26
C VAL A 396 0.16 11.25 3.18
N ILE A 397 -0.60 12.07 2.44
CA ILE A 397 -0.30 13.49 2.26
C ILE A 397 -0.59 14.22 3.57
N ALA A 398 0.46 14.52 4.30
CA ALA A 398 0.40 15.23 5.57
C ALA A 398 0.76 16.70 5.42
N ASN A 399 0.01 17.54 6.11
CA ASN A 399 0.19 18.98 6.13
C ASN A 399 0.39 19.45 7.57
N ARG A 400 1.61 19.91 7.86
CA ARG A 400 1.93 20.63 9.09
C ARG A 400 1.18 21.97 9.06
N GLN A 401 0.17 22.11 9.92
CA GLN A 401 -0.64 23.34 10.01
C GLN A 401 0.12 24.45 10.72
N ASN A 402 0.89 24.08 11.75
CA ASN A 402 1.79 24.94 12.50
C ASN A 402 2.86 24.07 13.18
N ASP A 403 3.62 24.62 14.13
CA ASP A 403 4.67 23.92 14.86
C ASP A 403 4.20 22.83 15.84
N SER A 404 2.91 22.68 16.10
CA SER A 404 2.36 21.68 17.02
C SER A 404 1.24 20.85 16.41
N THR A 405 0.73 21.20 15.23
CA THR A 405 -0.45 20.58 14.62
C THR A 405 -0.14 19.96 13.26
N LEU A 406 -0.43 18.67 13.15
CA LEU A 406 -0.43 17.89 11.91
C LEU A 406 -1.87 17.67 11.44
N GLN A 407 -2.11 17.77 10.14
CA GLN A 407 -3.38 17.32 9.54
C GLN A 407 -3.10 16.51 8.29
N PHE A 408 -3.79 15.40 8.11
CA PHE A 408 -3.72 14.56 6.90
C PHE A 408 -5.08 13.97 6.59
N MET A 409 -5.22 13.34 5.43
CA MET A 409 -6.46 12.70 5.00
C MET A 409 -6.21 11.20 4.81
N LEU A 410 -7.19 10.40 5.21
CA LEU A 410 -7.22 8.97 4.92
C LEU A 410 -8.40 8.69 4.00
N PHE A 411 -8.12 8.01 2.88
CA PHE A 411 -9.11 7.57 1.90
C PHE A 411 -9.64 6.16 2.17
N GLN A 412 -8.90 5.40 2.98
CA GLN A 412 -9.25 4.06 3.40
C GLN A 412 -8.62 3.77 4.78
N PRO A 413 -9.12 2.78 5.52
CA PRO A 413 -8.55 2.45 6.82
C PRO A 413 -7.13 1.88 6.74
N GLU A 414 -6.22 2.49 7.48
CA GLU A 414 -4.79 2.16 7.59
C GLU A 414 -4.37 1.93 9.06
N ASN A 415 -3.27 1.19 9.26
CA ASN A 415 -2.57 1.08 10.54
C ASN A 415 -1.26 1.89 10.45
N LEU A 416 -1.15 2.98 11.20
CA LEU A 416 -0.10 3.97 11.01
C LEU A 416 0.73 4.19 12.27
N SER A 417 2.02 4.47 12.08
CA SER A 417 2.88 5.14 13.06
C SER A 417 3.09 6.59 12.65
N ILE A 418 2.85 7.51 13.57
CA ILE A 418 3.08 8.95 13.38
C ILE A 418 4.23 9.36 14.30
N GLU A 419 5.38 9.66 13.67
CA GLU A 419 6.65 9.93 14.33
C GLU A 419 7.03 11.39 14.15
N PHE A 420 7.24 12.08 15.26
CA PHE A 420 7.63 13.48 15.29
C PHE A 420 9.12 13.58 15.60
N ASP A 421 9.87 14.30 14.78
CA ASP A 421 11.32 14.51 14.94
C ASP A 421 12.16 13.22 15.05
N GLY A 422 11.68 12.14 14.44
CA GLY A 422 12.34 10.83 14.48
C GLY A 422 12.24 10.11 15.84
N ASP A 423 11.42 10.61 16.78
CA ASP A 423 11.26 10.00 18.10
C ASP A 423 10.40 8.73 18.04
N LEU A 424 11.07 7.58 18.11
CA LEU A 424 10.45 6.26 18.13
C LEU A 424 9.92 5.87 19.52
N THR A 425 10.34 6.58 20.57
CA THR A 425 10.01 6.24 21.96
C THR A 425 8.74 6.93 22.47
N ASN A 426 8.23 7.90 21.70
CA ASN A 426 7.06 8.71 22.03
C ASN A 426 6.27 9.07 20.76
N ASN A 427 5.97 8.07 19.93
CA ASN A 427 5.16 8.20 18.73
C ASN A 427 3.66 7.96 19.02
N LEU A 428 2.81 8.30 18.04
CA LEU A 428 1.39 7.97 18.05
C LEU A 428 1.10 6.84 17.06
N LEU A 429 0.62 5.70 17.55
CA LEU A 429 0.05 4.66 16.71
C LEU A 429 -1.43 4.96 16.44
N LEU A 430 -1.84 4.89 15.18
CA LEU A 430 -3.23 5.10 14.78
C LEU A 430 -3.77 3.85 14.08
N PHE A 431 -4.76 3.22 14.70
CA PHE A 431 -5.40 2.02 14.17
C PHE A 431 -6.78 2.34 13.65
N THR A 432 -6.97 2.18 12.35
CA THR A 432 -8.28 2.38 11.73
C THR A 432 -8.75 1.12 11.03
N SER A 433 -10.06 0.91 10.98
CA SER A 433 -10.66 -0.23 10.27
C SER A 433 -11.94 0.18 9.55
N LYS A 434 -12.42 -0.70 8.66
CA LYS A 434 -13.81 -0.64 8.20
C LYS A 434 -14.73 -0.95 9.40
N PRO A 435 -15.97 -0.43 9.42
CA PRO A 435 -16.90 -0.69 10.52
C PRO A 435 -17.11 -2.19 10.70
N VAL A 436 -16.99 -2.69 11.93
CA VAL A 436 -17.28 -4.09 12.27
C VAL A 436 -18.78 -4.37 12.19
N GLN A 437 -19.15 -5.62 11.91
CA GLN A 437 -20.53 -6.09 12.08
C GLN A 437 -21.06 -5.74 13.49
N SER A 438 -22.33 -5.37 13.59
CA SER A 438 -22.93 -5.04 14.89
C SER A 438 -23.04 -6.26 15.80
N SER A 439 -23.09 -6.05 17.12
CA SER A 439 -23.30 -7.13 18.08
C SER A 439 -24.63 -7.88 17.86
N THR A 440 -25.65 -7.19 17.34
CA THR A 440 -26.94 -7.79 16.97
C THR A 440 -26.80 -8.74 15.79
N GLU A 441 -26.06 -8.36 14.74
CA GLU A 441 -25.79 -9.22 13.59
C GLU A 441 -24.93 -10.41 13.98
N ALA A 442 -23.86 -10.18 14.75
CA ALA A 442 -23.00 -11.24 15.26
C ALA A 442 -23.79 -12.26 16.12
N ARG A 443 -24.73 -11.80 16.96
CA ARG A 443 -25.61 -12.67 17.75
C ARG A 443 -26.53 -13.51 16.87
N LYS A 444 -27.12 -12.93 15.82
CA LYS A 444 -27.96 -13.66 14.87
C LYS A 444 -27.17 -14.74 14.15
N GLU A 445 -25.94 -14.42 13.75
CA GLU A 445 -25.05 -15.37 13.09
C GLU A 445 -24.62 -16.51 14.03
N ALA A 446 -24.22 -16.20 15.26
CA ALA A 446 -23.90 -17.21 16.26
C ALA A 446 -25.08 -18.17 16.48
N ARG A 447 -26.30 -17.64 16.60
CA ARG A 447 -27.52 -18.45 16.71
C ARG A 447 -27.75 -19.34 15.49
N ARG A 448 -27.52 -18.82 14.28
CA ARG A 448 -27.65 -19.59 13.02
C ARG A 448 -26.65 -20.75 12.97
N GLN A 449 -25.46 -20.55 13.53
CA GLN A 449 -24.40 -21.55 13.63
C GLN A 449 -24.57 -22.51 14.83
N GLY A 450 -25.60 -22.33 15.67
CA GLY A 450 -25.79 -23.13 16.88
C GLY A 450 -24.75 -22.87 17.98
N ARG A 451 -24.19 -21.65 18.02
CA ARG A 451 -23.11 -21.24 18.93
C ARG A 451 -23.63 -20.36 20.07
N ASP A 452 -23.00 -20.48 21.23
CA ASP A 452 -23.20 -19.59 22.37
C ASP A 452 -22.71 -18.18 22.03
N PHE A 453 -23.40 -17.15 22.53
CA PHE A 453 -23.04 -15.76 22.28
C PHE A 453 -22.80 -15.01 23.59
N ILE A 454 -21.56 -14.56 23.79
CA ILE A 454 -21.13 -13.78 24.95
C ILE A 454 -20.87 -12.35 24.49
N TYR A 455 -21.43 -11.37 25.19
CA TYR A 455 -21.25 -9.95 24.87
C TYR A 455 -20.72 -9.19 26.08
N TYR A 456 -19.60 -8.49 25.88
CA TYR A 456 -19.11 -7.49 26.84
C TYR A 456 -19.35 -6.08 26.31
N PRO A 457 -20.15 -5.26 27.02
CA PRO A 457 -20.37 -3.85 26.66
C PRO A 457 -19.09 -3.01 26.88
N PRO A 458 -19.08 -1.73 26.46
CA PRO A 458 -18.02 -0.80 26.83
C PRO A 458 -17.86 -0.74 28.36
N GLY A 459 -16.62 -0.80 28.84
CA GLY A 459 -16.33 -0.95 30.26
C GLY A 459 -14.87 -1.30 30.54
N TYR A 460 -14.43 -1.00 31.76
CA TYR A 460 -13.09 -1.37 32.24
C TYR A 460 -13.22 -2.61 33.13
N TYR A 461 -12.55 -3.68 32.74
CA TYR A 461 -12.60 -5.00 33.38
C TYR A 461 -11.23 -5.28 34.00
N ASP A 462 -11.14 -5.03 35.31
CA ASP A 462 -9.88 -4.99 36.06
C ASP A 462 -9.53 -6.28 36.80
N GLN A 463 -10.47 -7.23 36.86
CA GLN A 463 -10.24 -8.59 37.32
C GLN A 463 -9.19 -9.24 36.40
N ALA A 464 -8.02 -9.54 36.97
CA ALA A 464 -6.86 -10.06 36.23
C ALA A 464 -7.01 -11.55 35.84
N ASP A 465 -8.24 -12.02 35.70
CA ASP A 465 -8.55 -13.43 35.50
C ASP A 465 -8.28 -13.85 34.06
N THR A 466 -7.91 -15.12 33.90
CA THR A 466 -7.93 -15.78 32.61
C THR A 466 -9.37 -16.20 32.31
N ILE A 467 -9.92 -15.69 31.21
CA ILE A 467 -11.27 -16.00 30.74
C ILE A 467 -11.15 -17.13 29.71
N TYR A 468 -11.52 -18.33 30.12
CA TYR A 468 -11.52 -19.51 29.27
C TYR A 468 -12.76 -19.54 28.37
N LEU A 469 -12.54 -19.61 27.06
CA LEU A 469 -13.61 -19.73 26.06
C LEU A 469 -13.77 -21.20 25.67
N LYS A 470 -15.00 -21.71 25.80
CA LYS A 470 -15.35 -23.09 25.44
C LYS A 470 -15.65 -23.21 23.95
N SER A 471 -15.64 -24.44 23.44
CA SER A 471 -16.07 -24.74 22.07
C SER A 471 -17.43 -24.16 21.74
N ASN A 472 -17.67 -23.87 20.46
CA ASN A 472 -18.93 -23.35 19.93
C ASN A 472 -19.34 -22.01 20.55
N THR A 473 -18.38 -21.12 20.81
CA THR A 473 -18.62 -19.80 21.41
C THR A 473 -18.25 -18.67 20.47
N THR A 474 -19.13 -17.67 20.37
CA THR A 474 -18.86 -16.35 19.78
C THR A 474 -18.83 -15.31 20.90
N LEU A 475 -17.64 -14.79 21.21
CA LEU A 475 -17.41 -13.66 22.08
C LEU A 475 -17.41 -12.37 21.27
N TYR A 476 -18.18 -11.37 21.70
CA TYR A 476 -18.18 -10.03 21.13
C TYR A 476 -17.76 -9.00 22.18
N LEU A 477 -16.64 -8.32 21.92
CA LEU A 477 -16.09 -7.26 22.77
C LEU A 477 -16.41 -5.90 22.12
N ALA A 478 -17.29 -5.12 22.74
CA ALA A 478 -17.64 -3.80 22.24
C ALA A 478 -16.41 -2.87 22.18
N GLY A 479 -16.36 -1.97 21.20
CA GLY A 479 -15.38 -0.90 21.23
C GLY A 479 -15.56 -0.05 22.49
N GLY A 480 -14.47 0.30 23.16
CA GLY A 480 -14.50 0.93 24.49
C GLY A 480 -14.57 -0.08 25.64
N SER A 481 -14.42 -1.37 25.37
CA SER A 481 -14.11 -2.37 26.40
C SER A 481 -12.60 -2.53 26.58
N TYR A 482 -12.13 -2.61 27.82
CA TYR A 482 -10.72 -2.77 28.17
C TYR A 482 -10.56 -3.83 29.26
N PHE A 483 -9.82 -4.90 28.98
CA PHE A 483 -9.55 -6.02 29.87
C PHE A 483 -8.09 -6.04 30.30
N LYS A 484 -7.85 -6.27 31.59
CA LYS A 484 -6.53 -6.56 32.16
C LYS A 484 -6.21 -8.07 32.24
N GLY A 485 -7.14 -8.92 31.85
CA GLY A 485 -7.00 -10.38 31.82
C GLY A 485 -6.54 -10.93 30.47
N THR A 486 -6.52 -12.26 30.39
CA THR A 486 -6.16 -13.03 29.18
C THR A 486 -7.40 -13.80 28.72
N PHE A 487 -7.68 -13.81 27.42
CA PHE A 487 -8.67 -14.72 26.82
C PHE A 487 -8.00 -16.02 26.36
N ALA A 488 -8.30 -17.11 27.05
CA ALA A 488 -7.72 -18.43 26.78
C ALA A 488 -8.66 -19.28 25.91
N ILE A 489 -8.16 -19.75 24.77
CA ILE A 489 -8.85 -20.71 23.90
C ILE A 489 -8.03 -22.01 23.95
N ASP A 490 -8.38 -22.85 24.91
CA ASP A 490 -7.67 -24.10 25.23
C ASP A 490 -8.55 -25.30 24.89
N ASP A 491 -8.01 -26.25 24.13
CA ASP A 491 -8.67 -27.53 23.81
C ASP A 491 -10.10 -27.34 23.28
N ALA A 492 -10.30 -26.32 22.44
CA ALA A 492 -11.61 -25.85 21.99
C ALA A 492 -11.74 -25.84 20.46
N GLU A 493 -12.98 -25.85 19.98
CA GLU A 493 -13.27 -25.74 18.55
C GLU A 493 -14.42 -24.77 18.25
N ASN A 494 -14.39 -24.15 17.06
CA ASN A 494 -15.44 -23.23 16.60
C ASN A 494 -15.61 -22.03 17.55
N VAL A 495 -14.51 -21.32 17.80
CA VAL A 495 -14.46 -20.15 18.69
C VAL A 495 -14.24 -18.87 17.88
N SER A 496 -14.95 -17.80 18.22
CA SER A 496 -14.79 -16.50 17.57
C SER A 496 -14.72 -15.40 18.61
N ILE A 497 -13.72 -14.52 18.52
CA ILE A 497 -13.65 -13.25 19.25
C ILE A 497 -13.80 -12.13 18.23
N LEU A 498 -14.78 -11.27 18.43
CA LEU A 498 -15.15 -10.21 17.49
C LEU A 498 -15.20 -8.85 18.18
N GLY A 499 -15.04 -7.78 17.41
CA GLY A 499 -15.31 -6.41 17.84
C GLY A 499 -14.06 -5.53 17.89
N ARG A 500 -14.03 -4.58 18.82
CA ARG A 500 -12.95 -3.58 18.97
C ARG A 500 -12.48 -3.44 20.42
N GLY A 501 -12.62 -4.52 21.18
CA GLY A 501 -12.15 -4.58 22.56
C GLY A 501 -10.63 -4.55 22.68
N ILE A 502 -10.14 -4.24 23.87
CA ILE A 502 -8.72 -4.26 24.23
C ILE A 502 -8.51 -5.32 25.32
N ALA A 503 -7.53 -6.21 25.14
CA ALA A 503 -7.12 -7.20 26.13
C ALA A 503 -5.62 -7.09 26.39
N ARG A 504 -5.25 -6.30 27.41
CA ARG A 504 -3.85 -5.93 27.66
C ARG A 504 -3.49 -6.10 29.14
N PRO A 505 -3.03 -7.30 29.53
CA PRO A 505 -2.61 -7.53 30.89
C PRO A 505 -1.36 -6.68 31.22
N PRO A 506 -1.26 -6.12 32.44
CA PRO A 506 -0.13 -5.24 32.81
C PRO A 506 1.26 -5.88 32.66
N ARG A 507 1.35 -7.21 32.77
CA ARG A 507 2.58 -7.98 32.58
C ARG A 507 3.15 -7.91 31.16
N GLY A 508 2.35 -7.49 30.17
CA GLY A 508 2.81 -7.29 28.80
C GLY A 508 2.90 -8.52 27.90
N TYR A 509 2.43 -9.68 28.38
CA TYR A 509 2.33 -10.94 27.63
C TYR A 509 0.88 -11.20 27.19
N GLU A 510 0.49 -12.45 26.97
CA GLU A 510 -0.74 -12.89 26.32
C GLU A 510 -2.00 -12.12 26.73
N GLY A 511 -2.53 -11.30 25.83
CA GLY A 511 -3.90 -10.79 25.95
C GLY A 511 -4.92 -11.83 25.49
N CYS A 512 -4.48 -12.73 24.62
CA CYS A 512 -5.22 -13.92 24.18
C CYS A 512 -4.21 -15.01 23.81
N HIS A 513 -4.59 -16.28 23.87
CA HIS A 513 -3.83 -17.37 23.24
C HIS A 513 -4.78 -18.43 22.66
N VAL A 514 -4.26 -19.21 21.72
CA VAL A 514 -4.98 -20.31 21.08
C VAL A 514 -4.14 -21.58 21.17
N TYR A 515 -4.54 -22.51 22.03
CA TYR A 515 -3.80 -23.73 22.28
C TYR A 515 -4.64 -24.97 22.02
N ARG A 516 -4.07 -25.93 21.30
CA ARG A 516 -4.67 -27.24 20.99
C ARG A 516 -6.10 -27.14 20.45
N SER A 517 -6.36 -26.11 19.64
CA SER A 517 -7.71 -25.71 19.26
C SER A 517 -7.92 -25.72 17.75
N LYS A 518 -9.18 -25.76 17.31
CA LYS A 518 -9.56 -25.85 15.90
C LYS A 518 -10.60 -24.83 15.47
N ASN A 519 -10.50 -24.34 14.23
CA ASN A 519 -11.48 -23.41 13.65
C ASN A 519 -11.73 -22.18 14.56
N VAL A 520 -10.70 -21.36 14.73
CA VAL A 520 -10.72 -20.18 15.61
C VAL A 520 -10.60 -18.90 14.77
N LEU A 521 -11.48 -17.93 15.04
CA LEU A 521 -11.42 -16.59 14.43
C LEU A 521 -11.25 -15.52 15.51
N ILE A 522 -10.25 -14.64 15.38
CA ILE A 522 -10.10 -13.45 16.21
C ILE A 522 -10.07 -12.24 15.29
N ASP A 523 -11.08 -11.37 15.37
CA ASP A 523 -11.22 -10.17 14.54
C ASP A 523 -11.25 -8.89 15.37
N GLY A 524 -10.21 -8.06 15.20
CA GLY A 524 -10.22 -6.67 15.63
C GLY A 524 -9.67 -6.37 17.03
N LEU A 525 -9.24 -7.40 17.77
CA LEU A 525 -8.71 -7.28 19.13
C LEU A 525 -7.38 -6.51 19.18
N ILE A 526 -7.24 -5.59 20.13
CA ILE A 526 -5.95 -4.99 20.48
C ILE A 526 -5.43 -5.65 21.74
N LEU A 527 -4.22 -6.19 21.67
CA LEU A 527 -3.65 -7.02 22.72
C LEU A 527 -2.14 -6.82 22.86
N ASN A 528 -1.58 -7.47 23.88
CA ASN A 528 -0.13 -7.52 24.05
C ASN A 528 0.50 -8.58 23.13
N THR A 529 0.25 -9.87 23.37
CA THR A 529 0.72 -10.99 22.53
C THR A 529 -0.39 -12.02 22.29
N CYS A 530 -0.27 -12.82 21.22
CA CYS A 530 -1.23 -13.89 20.90
C CYS A 530 -0.55 -15.11 20.25
N PRO A 531 -0.01 -16.04 21.06
CA PRO A 531 0.58 -17.27 20.57
C PRO A 531 -0.49 -18.29 20.13
N VAL A 532 -0.17 -19.01 19.05
CA VAL A 532 -0.95 -20.13 18.52
C VAL A 532 -0.12 -21.41 18.63
N GLY A 533 -0.59 -22.40 19.39
CA GLY A 533 0.16 -23.62 19.69
C GLY A 533 -0.66 -24.89 19.48
N GLY A 534 -0.10 -25.90 18.81
CA GLY A 534 -0.77 -27.20 18.61
C GLY A 534 -2.14 -27.12 17.93
N SER A 535 -2.41 -26.07 17.14
CA SER A 535 -3.75 -25.72 16.66
C SER A 535 -3.89 -25.87 15.15
N ASP A 536 -5.14 -25.93 14.67
CA ASP A 536 -5.45 -26.12 13.25
C ASP A 536 -6.62 -25.23 12.78
N GLY A 537 -6.41 -24.42 11.74
CA GLY A 537 -7.45 -23.53 11.22
C GLY A 537 -7.69 -22.33 12.14
N VAL A 538 -6.66 -21.49 12.30
CA VAL A 538 -6.72 -20.29 13.14
C VAL A 538 -6.57 -19.05 12.27
N MET A 539 -7.49 -18.09 12.39
CA MET A 539 -7.44 -16.80 11.69
C MET A 539 -7.42 -15.66 12.70
N LEU A 540 -6.35 -14.85 12.68
CA LEU A 540 -6.33 -13.53 13.32
C LEU A 540 -6.47 -12.47 12.22
N HIS A 541 -7.62 -11.81 12.18
CA HIS A 541 -7.89 -10.71 11.28
C HIS A 541 -7.85 -9.39 12.04
N ASN A 542 -7.18 -8.38 11.52
CA ASN A 542 -7.21 -7.03 12.06
C ASN A 542 -6.79 -6.93 13.55
N VAL A 543 -5.92 -7.82 14.03
CA VAL A 543 -5.41 -7.85 15.40
C VAL A 543 -4.19 -6.93 15.55
N LYS A 544 -4.08 -6.23 16.68
CA LYS A 544 -2.94 -5.34 16.98
C LYS A 544 -2.20 -5.88 18.20
N SER A 545 -0.92 -6.20 18.04
CA SER A 545 -0.04 -6.73 19.09
C SER A 545 1.01 -5.68 19.47
N ILE A 546 1.03 -5.30 20.76
CA ILE A 546 1.99 -4.34 21.31
C ILE A 546 2.56 -4.84 22.64
N SER A 547 3.85 -5.18 22.68
CA SER A 547 4.53 -5.73 23.86
C SER A 547 5.76 -4.91 24.27
N HIS A 548 6.18 -5.10 25.53
CA HIS A 548 7.32 -4.43 26.15
C HIS A 548 8.24 -5.31 27.02
N PRO A 549 7.84 -6.48 27.57
CA PRO A 549 8.76 -7.28 28.36
C PRO A 549 9.79 -7.97 27.46
N ALA A 550 10.90 -8.44 28.03
CA ALA A 550 11.82 -9.33 27.32
C ALA A 550 11.08 -10.58 26.85
N TRP A 551 11.42 -11.11 25.66
CA TRP A 551 10.73 -12.25 25.04
C TRP A 551 9.23 -12.02 24.87
N GLY A 552 8.88 -10.76 24.59
CA GLY A 552 7.53 -10.32 24.33
C GLY A 552 7.13 -10.55 22.88
N ASP A 553 7.30 -11.76 22.37
CA ASP A 553 6.95 -12.13 21.00
C ASP A 553 5.48 -11.80 20.71
N GLY A 554 5.17 -11.34 19.49
CA GLY A 554 3.82 -10.96 19.10
C GLY A 554 2.91 -12.16 18.81
N LEU A 555 2.95 -12.62 17.56
CA LEU A 555 2.03 -13.60 16.98
C LEU A 555 2.79 -14.87 16.59
N ASN A 556 3.22 -15.64 17.60
CA ASN A 556 3.94 -16.89 17.38
C ASN A 556 3.04 -18.01 16.83
N VAL A 557 3.64 -18.90 16.06
CA VAL A 557 3.07 -20.21 15.70
C VAL A 557 3.99 -21.31 16.24
N PHE A 558 3.41 -22.25 17.00
CA PHE A 558 4.09 -23.44 17.54
C PHE A 558 3.38 -24.70 17.08
N ALA A 559 4.07 -25.60 16.37
CA ALA A 559 3.57 -26.92 15.98
C ALA A 559 2.10 -26.93 15.51
N SER A 560 1.73 -26.03 14.60
CA SER A 560 0.35 -25.77 14.19
C SER A 560 0.19 -25.81 12.68
N SER A 561 -1.05 -25.99 12.22
CA SER A 561 -1.40 -26.03 10.80
C SER A 561 -2.47 -25.00 10.43
N ASN A 562 -2.49 -24.56 9.17
CA ASN A 562 -3.55 -23.71 8.61
C ASN A 562 -3.79 -22.44 9.45
N VAL A 563 -2.72 -21.67 9.71
CA VAL A 563 -2.78 -20.41 10.48
C VAL A 563 -2.70 -19.22 9.53
N THR A 564 -3.65 -18.29 9.62
CA THR A 564 -3.71 -17.08 8.81
C THR A 564 -3.73 -15.83 9.68
N TYR A 565 -2.77 -14.93 9.46
CA TYR A 565 -2.75 -13.59 10.01
C TYR A 565 -3.01 -12.59 8.89
N ASP A 566 -4.04 -11.77 9.01
CA ASP A 566 -4.43 -10.83 7.95
C ASP A 566 -4.71 -9.45 8.55
N ARG A 567 -4.17 -8.40 7.92
CA ARG A 567 -4.34 -7.02 8.37
C ARG A 567 -3.89 -6.77 9.81
N VAL A 568 -2.89 -7.52 10.29
CA VAL A 568 -2.38 -7.37 11.66
C VAL A 568 -1.35 -6.25 11.75
N PHE A 569 -1.21 -5.69 12.95
CA PHE A 569 -0.14 -4.76 13.27
C PHE A 569 0.65 -5.30 14.47
N CYS A 570 1.97 -5.37 14.35
CA CYS A 570 2.85 -5.85 15.39
C CYS A 570 3.87 -4.76 15.71
N ARG A 571 3.93 -4.34 16.98
CA ARG A 571 5.07 -3.63 17.53
C ARG A 571 5.53 -4.33 18.80
N ASN A 572 6.55 -5.17 18.68
CA ASN A 572 6.87 -6.15 19.71
C ASN A 572 8.29 -6.01 20.22
N SER A 573 8.46 -6.30 21.51
CA SER A 573 9.73 -6.28 22.23
C SER A 573 10.58 -7.54 22.05
N ASP A 574 10.23 -8.36 21.06
CA ASP A 574 10.94 -9.51 20.51
C ASP A 574 10.27 -9.82 19.13
N ASP A 575 10.36 -11.06 18.64
CA ASP A 575 9.81 -11.47 17.35
C ASP A 575 8.35 -11.03 17.12
N CYS A 576 8.05 -10.33 16.02
CA CYS A 576 6.66 -9.97 15.69
C CYS A 576 5.83 -11.20 15.32
N THR A 577 6.40 -12.13 14.55
CA THR A 577 5.77 -13.41 14.21
C THR A 577 6.83 -14.48 14.00
N THR A 578 6.46 -15.72 14.34
CA THR A 578 7.36 -16.86 14.23
C THR A 578 6.68 -18.11 13.69
N ALA A 579 7.48 -18.99 13.10
CA ALA A 579 7.10 -20.38 12.84
C ALA A 579 8.10 -21.32 13.52
N TYR A 580 7.68 -21.85 14.68
CA TYR A 580 8.43 -22.81 15.47
C TYR A 580 7.76 -24.19 15.39
N ALA A 581 8.53 -25.25 15.17
CA ALA A 581 8.02 -26.62 15.26
C ALA A 581 7.81 -27.00 16.74
N THR A 582 8.29 -28.18 17.19
CA THR A 582 8.20 -28.56 18.60
C THR A 582 8.86 -27.52 19.51
N ARG A 583 8.06 -26.83 20.35
CA ARG A 583 8.51 -25.77 21.26
C ARG A 583 7.43 -25.43 22.29
N LYS A 584 7.85 -24.94 23.47
CA LYS A 584 6.97 -24.41 24.54
C LYS A 584 5.81 -25.35 24.92
N GLY A 585 6.05 -26.67 24.92
CA GLY A 585 5.05 -27.68 25.29
C GLY A 585 4.16 -28.16 24.14
N PHE A 586 4.31 -27.62 22.94
CA PHE A 586 3.66 -28.11 21.72
C PHE A 586 4.65 -28.96 20.92
N SER A 587 4.19 -30.06 20.35
CA SER A 587 5.02 -31.00 19.59
C SER A 587 4.46 -31.21 18.18
N GLY A 588 5.36 -31.22 17.20
CA GLY A 588 5.06 -31.47 15.81
C GLY A 588 5.56 -30.37 14.87
N SER A 589 5.29 -30.61 13.59
CA SER A 589 5.65 -29.75 12.48
C SER A 589 4.75 -28.52 12.34
N VAL A 590 5.21 -27.53 11.58
CA VAL A 590 4.39 -26.38 11.14
C VAL A 590 4.06 -26.54 9.66
N ASN A 591 2.79 -26.34 9.30
CA ASN A 591 2.36 -26.44 7.91
C ASN A 591 1.32 -25.37 7.54
N ASN A 592 1.44 -24.75 6.37
CA ASN A 592 0.44 -23.83 5.83
C ASN A 592 0.18 -22.62 6.76
N VAL A 593 1.21 -21.78 6.95
CA VAL A 593 1.09 -20.51 7.70
C VAL A 593 1.15 -19.35 6.72
N CYS A 594 0.18 -18.45 6.81
CA CYS A 594 0.07 -17.27 5.96
C CYS A 594 0.00 -16.00 6.80
N MET A 595 0.84 -15.01 6.55
CA MET A 595 0.65 -13.64 7.03
C MET A 595 0.52 -12.70 5.84
N LYS A 596 -0.52 -11.86 5.82
CA LYS A 596 -0.75 -10.92 4.72
C LYS A 596 -1.29 -9.56 5.11
N ASN A 597 -1.07 -8.56 4.25
CA ASN A 597 -1.60 -7.20 4.39
C ASN A 597 -1.23 -6.52 5.73
N SER A 598 -0.04 -6.78 6.26
CA SER A 598 0.29 -6.53 7.67
C SER A 598 1.49 -5.61 7.87
N THR A 599 1.59 -5.00 9.04
CA THR A 599 2.68 -4.07 9.39
C THR A 599 3.42 -4.58 10.61
N LEU A 600 4.74 -4.71 10.51
CA LEU A 600 5.61 -5.29 11.53
C LEU A 600 6.68 -4.29 11.97
N TRP A 601 6.88 -4.20 13.28
CA TRP A 601 7.89 -3.39 13.93
C TRP A 601 8.49 -4.21 15.06
N ALA A 602 9.65 -4.78 14.82
CA ALA A 602 10.43 -5.45 15.84
C ALA A 602 11.25 -4.39 16.60
N ASP A 603 10.79 -4.03 17.79
CA ASP A 603 11.56 -3.17 18.69
C ASP A 603 12.81 -3.91 19.20
N VAL A 604 12.79 -5.24 19.22
CA VAL A 604 13.92 -6.16 19.44
C VAL A 604 13.75 -7.35 18.47
N ALA A 605 14.84 -8.00 18.06
CA ALA A 605 14.84 -9.26 17.32
C ALA A 605 14.26 -9.16 15.90
N HIS A 606 13.22 -9.93 15.54
CA HIS A 606 12.85 -10.12 14.14
C HIS A 606 11.42 -9.71 13.80
N PRO A 607 11.20 -9.02 12.68
CA PRO A 607 9.87 -8.92 12.08
C PRO A 607 9.30 -10.30 11.74
N ILE A 608 10.08 -11.17 11.09
CA ILE A 608 9.66 -12.54 10.73
C ILE A 608 10.80 -13.51 11.04
N PHE A 609 10.53 -14.54 11.85
CA PHE A 609 11.51 -15.57 12.20
C PHE A 609 10.98 -17.01 12.01
N ILE A 610 11.72 -17.84 11.26
CA ILE A 610 11.32 -19.22 10.92
C ILE A 610 12.40 -20.20 11.38
N GLY A 611 12.02 -21.26 12.12
CA GLY A 611 12.97 -22.02 12.95
C GLY A 611 13.34 -21.19 14.18
N ILE A 612 14.32 -21.48 15.04
CA ILE A 612 15.29 -22.57 15.11
C ILE A 612 14.75 -23.83 15.78
N HIS A 613 13.68 -23.68 16.56
CA HIS A 613 13.18 -24.71 17.46
C HIS A 613 12.44 -25.84 16.75
N GLY A 614 12.74 -27.07 17.17
CA GLY A 614 12.04 -28.30 16.82
C GLY A 614 12.49 -29.46 17.69
N ASP A 615 12.04 -30.67 17.38
CA ASP A 615 12.54 -31.89 18.04
C ASP A 615 13.64 -32.54 17.18
N ALA A 616 14.89 -32.44 17.64
CA ALA A 616 16.04 -33.01 16.94
C ALA A 616 15.99 -34.53 16.77
N ARG A 617 15.21 -35.25 17.59
CA ARG A 617 15.03 -36.71 17.50
C ARG A 617 13.93 -37.08 16.52
N GLN A 618 12.82 -36.35 16.54
CA GLN A 618 11.69 -36.59 15.63
C GLN A 618 11.91 -36.01 14.23
N MET A 619 12.79 -35.00 14.12
CA MET A 619 13.14 -34.31 12.88
C MET A 619 11.93 -33.64 12.22
N ASP A 620 11.37 -32.66 12.93
CA ASP A 620 10.22 -31.88 12.48
C ASP A 620 10.44 -31.18 11.11
N SER A 621 9.36 -30.65 10.54
CA SER A 621 9.38 -29.85 9.31
C SER A 621 8.58 -28.56 9.47
N ILE A 622 9.00 -27.51 8.78
CA ILE A 622 8.32 -26.22 8.71
C ILE A 622 8.09 -25.92 7.24
N VAL A 623 6.85 -26.10 6.76
CA VAL A 623 6.56 -26.20 5.33
C VAL A 623 5.36 -25.38 4.87
N ASN A 624 5.42 -24.86 3.65
CA ASN A 624 4.34 -24.10 3.01
C ASN A 624 4.00 -22.81 3.78
N LEU A 625 4.96 -21.89 3.85
CA LEU A 625 4.78 -20.60 4.52
C LEU A 625 4.64 -19.49 3.48
N ARG A 626 3.76 -18.51 3.73
CA ARG A 626 3.53 -17.36 2.86
C ARG A 626 3.48 -16.07 3.66
N TYR A 627 4.31 -15.11 3.29
CA TYR A 627 4.34 -13.77 3.85
C TYR A 627 4.14 -12.77 2.71
N GLU A 628 2.98 -12.14 2.64
CA GLU A 628 2.55 -11.40 1.45
C GLU A 628 2.06 -9.99 1.77
N ASN A 629 2.50 -8.98 1.02
CA ASN A 629 2.05 -7.60 1.22
C ASN A 629 2.32 -7.11 2.66
N ILE A 630 3.59 -7.10 3.07
CA ILE A 630 4.00 -6.75 4.44
C ILE A 630 4.87 -5.49 4.47
N ASP A 631 4.63 -4.66 5.47
CA ASP A 631 5.41 -3.46 5.77
C ASP A 631 6.26 -3.65 7.00
N ILE A 632 7.58 -3.65 6.84
CA ILE A 632 8.52 -3.77 7.95
C ILE A 632 9.05 -2.39 8.27
N LEU A 633 8.61 -1.85 9.41
CA LEU A 633 8.95 -0.49 9.84
C LEU A 633 10.28 -0.42 10.59
N CYS A 634 10.67 -1.51 11.25
CA CYS A 634 11.89 -1.53 12.05
C CYS A 634 12.35 -2.97 12.30
N GLN A 635 13.67 -3.12 12.36
CA GLN A 635 14.36 -4.20 13.04
C GLN A 635 15.46 -3.61 13.92
N ALA A 636 15.62 -4.15 15.12
CA ALA A 636 16.72 -3.85 16.04
C ALA A 636 17.23 -5.13 16.72
N GLU A 637 18.08 -5.86 16.01
CA GLU A 637 18.77 -7.07 16.45
C GLU A 637 20.29 -6.83 16.47
N PRO A 638 20.92 -6.66 17.65
CA PRO A 638 22.36 -6.42 17.74
C PRO A 638 23.21 -7.67 17.46
N GLN A 639 22.66 -8.88 17.60
CA GLN A 639 23.39 -10.12 17.39
C GLN A 639 23.54 -10.39 15.89
N LEU A 640 24.76 -10.21 15.36
CA LEU A 640 25.07 -10.36 13.94
C LEU A 640 24.62 -11.70 13.35
N ASP A 641 24.73 -12.79 14.12
CA ASP A 641 24.31 -14.11 13.68
C ASP A 641 22.80 -14.34 13.72
N TYR A 642 21.99 -13.39 14.21
CA TYR A 642 20.52 -13.43 14.18
C TYR A 642 19.89 -12.35 13.31
N GLN A 643 20.63 -11.32 12.89
CA GLN A 643 20.09 -10.25 12.03
C GLN A 643 19.38 -10.75 10.77
N GLY A 644 18.26 -10.10 10.43
CA GLY A 644 17.48 -10.34 9.21
C GLY A 644 16.00 -10.02 9.41
N CYS A 645 15.44 -9.16 8.57
CA CYS A 645 14.01 -8.87 8.60
C CYS A 645 13.18 -10.08 8.18
N LEU A 646 13.70 -10.80 7.18
CA LEU A 646 13.18 -12.05 6.65
C LEU A 646 14.13 -13.18 7.07
N ALA A 647 13.94 -13.73 8.28
CA ALA A 647 14.88 -14.67 8.87
C ALA A 647 14.37 -16.12 8.83
N ILE A 648 15.21 -17.00 8.27
CA ILE A 648 15.12 -18.46 8.37
C ILE A 648 16.39 -18.94 9.05
N ASN A 649 16.25 -19.51 10.23
CA ASN A 649 17.32 -20.14 10.98
C ASN A 649 16.94 -21.59 11.29
N CYS A 650 17.32 -22.52 10.42
CA CYS A 650 16.90 -23.91 10.48
C CYS A 650 17.82 -24.72 11.42
N GLY A 651 17.36 -25.02 12.64
CA GLY A 651 18.03 -25.87 13.63
C GLY A 651 17.21 -27.09 14.03
N ASP A 652 17.65 -27.84 15.04
CA ASP A 652 16.97 -29.02 15.62
C ASP A 652 16.59 -30.10 14.61
N ASN A 653 17.45 -30.38 13.62
CA ASN A 653 17.13 -31.27 12.50
C ASN A 653 15.82 -30.93 11.77
N ASN A 654 15.31 -29.70 11.90
CA ASN A 654 14.17 -29.24 11.12
C ASN A 654 14.51 -29.30 9.63
N LEU A 655 13.47 -29.49 8.80
CA LEU A 655 13.53 -29.16 7.37
C LEU A 655 12.62 -27.97 7.12
N VAL A 656 13.18 -26.85 6.64
CA VAL A 656 12.39 -25.68 6.24
C VAL A 656 12.25 -25.70 4.72
N ARG A 657 11.01 -25.74 4.21
CA ARG A 657 10.80 -25.74 2.75
C ARG A 657 9.53 -25.07 2.26
N ASN A 658 9.55 -24.62 1.01
CA ASN A 658 8.40 -23.97 0.34
C ASN A 658 7.95 -22.72 1.10
N VAL A 659 8.83 -21.72 1.19
CA VAL A 659 8.53 -20.43 1.83
C VAL A 659 8.50 -19.34 0.77
N ILE A 660 7.43 -18.54 0.77
CA ILE A 660 7.24 -17.42 -0.15
C ILE A 660 7.18 -16.13 0.66
N PHE A 661 8.10 -15.22 0.38
CA PHE A 661 8.04 -13.82 0.76
C PHE A 661 7.68 -13.04 -0.50
N ASP A 662 6.54 -12.35 -0.51
CA ASP A 662 6.03 -11.66 -1.69
C ASP A 662 5.56 -10.25 -1.35
N ASN A 663 6.00 -9.27 -2.15
CA ASN A 663 5.62 -7.88 -2.01
C ASN A 663 5.85 -7.35 -0.57
N ILE A 664 7.10 -7.38 -0.13
CA ILE A 664 7.49 -6.89 1.21
C ILE A 664 8.30 -5.60 1.06
N ARG A 665 7.88 -4.56 1.79
CA ARG A 665 8.56 -3.27 1.83
C ARG A 665 9.20 -3.08 3.19
N ILE A 666 10.52 -2.99 3.18
CA ILE A 666 11.36 -2.83 4.36
C ILE A 666 11.82 -1.38 4.38
N GLU A 667 11.34 -0.62 5.35
CA GLU A 667 11.84 0.73 5.61
C GLU A 667 13.20 0.68 6.33
N GLY A 668 13.74 1.84 6.71
CA GLY A 668 15.00 1.90 7.45
C GLY A 668 15.01 1.03 8.71
N VAL A 669 15.88 0.03 8.72
CA VAL A 669 16.16 -0.82 9.88
C VAL A 669 17.25 -0.14 10.73
N LEU A 670 17.16 -0.26 12.05
CA LEU A 670 18.11 0.39 12.95
C LEU A 670 19.36 -0.45 13.16
N GLN A 671 19.16 -1.74 13.43
CA GLN A 671 20.23 -2.73 13.60
C GLN A 671 19.74 -4.04 13.02
N GLY A 672 20.20 -4.41 11.84
CA GLY A 672 19.67 -5.56 11.13
C GLY A 672 20.08 -5.60 9.67
N SER A 673 19.64 -6.66 8.99
CA SER A 673 19.86 -6.89 7.57
C SER A 673 18.52 -7.15 6.89
N ILE A 674 18.50 -7.17 5.55
CA ILE A 674 17.29 -7.45 4.79
C ILE A 674 16.82 -8.89 5.06
N LEU A 675 17.74 -9.84 5.05
CA LEU A 675 17.42 -11.26 5.20
C LEU A 675 18.56 -12.06 5.83
N GLN A 676 18.17 -13.21 6.39
CA GLN A 676 19.09 -14.27 6.77
C GLN A 676 18.44 -15.62 6.46
N VAL A 677 19.11 -16.46 5.69
CA VAL A 677 18.65 -17.81 5.36
C VAL A 677 19.78 -18.77 5.69
N LYS A 678 19.65 -19.54 6.76
CA LYS A 678 20.70 -20.48 7.14
C LYS A 678 20.18 -21.81 7.66
N VAL A 679 20.98 -22.84 7.42
CA VAL A 679 21.00 -24.00 8.30
C VAL A 679 21.84 -23.64 9.52
N GLY A 680 21.18 -23.36 10.65
CA GLY A 680 21.81 -22.83 11.84
C GLY A 680 22.08 -23.89 12.90
N TYR A 681 23.23 -23.76 13.55
CA TYR A 681 23.53 -24.48 14.77
C TYR A 681 23.97 -23.49 15.85
N ASN A 682 23.14 -23.34 16.87
CA ASN A 682 23.47 -22.59 18.06
C ASN A 682 23.13 -23.43 19.28
N GLN A 683 24.15 -23.91 19.99
CA GLN A 683 24.02 -24.80 21.14
C GLN A 683 23.18 -24.22 22.29
N LYS A 684 22.96 -22.89 22.31
CA LYS A 684 22.07 -22.23 23.27
C LYS A 684 20.60 -22.54 22.99
N TYR A 685 20.22 -22.71 21.73
CA TYR A 685 18.81 -22.74 21.31
C TYR A 685 18.39 -24.01 20.56
N CYS A 686 19.33 -24.80 20.03
CA CYS A 686 19.06 -26.07 19.38
C CYS A 686 20.10 -27.15 19.72
N ALA A 687 19.67 -28.40 19.68
CA ALA A 687 20.49 -29.58 19.95
C ALA A 687 21.25 -30.09 18.71
N ALA A 688 20.82 -29.71 17.50
CA ALA A 688 21.46 -30.08 16.24
C ALA A 688 21.29 -28.98 15.18
N PRO A 689 22.14 -28.92 14.13
CA PRO A 689 21.83 -28.14 12.92
C PRO A 689 20.54 -28.66 12.25
N GLY A 690 19.88 -27.82 11.47
CA GLY A 690 18.78 -28.23 10.60
C GLY A 690 19.22 -29.21 9.51
N ARG A 691 18.29 -29.96 8.94
CA ARG A 691 18.55 -30.89 7.82
C ARG A 691 18.73 -30.16 6.50
N GLY A 692 18.11 -28.99 6.33
CA GLY A 692 18.24 -28.19 5.12
C GLY A 692 17.22 -27.06 5.05
N VAL A 693 17.47 -26.12 4.14
CA VAL A 693 16.51 -25.09 3.73
C VAL A 693 16.36 -25.17 2.22
N GLU A 694 15.13 -25.34 1.71
CA GLU A 694 14.92 -25.51 0.27
C GLU A 694 13.65 -24.83 -0.26
N ASN A 695 13.71 -24.40 -1.53
CA ASN A 695 12.58 -23.82 -2.26
C ASN A 695 12.03 -22.55 -1.58
N ILE A 696 12.87 -21.50 -1.55
CA ILE A 696 12.51 -20.19 -0.98
C ILE A 696 12.39 -19.17 -2.11
N LEU A 697 11.24 -18.51 -2.18
CA LEU A 697 10.98 -17.44 -3.14
C LEU A 697 10.91 -16.10 -2.41
N PHE A 698 11.74 -15.15 -2.84
CA PHE A 698 11.69 -13.74 -2.46
C PHE A 698 11.23 -12.94 -3.68
N ARG A 699 9.95 -12.59 -3.74
CA ARG A 699 9.36 -11.84 -4.86
C ARG A 699 9.00 -10.42 -4.45
N SER A 700 9.34 -9.44 -5.29
CA SER A 700 9.04 -8.03 -5.09
C SER A 700 9.46 -7.50 -3.70
N ILE A 701 10.66 -7.88 -3.24
CA ILE A 701 11.22 -7.38 -1.98
C ILE A 701 11.88 -6.02 -2.23
N ARG A 702 11.50 -5.01 -1.43
CA ARG A 702 11.98 -3.63 -1.59
C ARG A 702 12.54 -3.12 -0.28
N TYR A 703 13.75 -2.58 -0.31
CA TYR A 703 14.38 -1.93 0.82
C TYR A 703 14.59 -0.43 0.52
N TYR A 704 14.22 0.43 1.46
CA TYR A 704 14.24 1.91 1.31
C TYR A 704 15.06 2.64 2.38
N GLY A 705 15.86 1.90 3.16
CA GLY A 705 16.62 2.45 4.28
C GLY A 705 18.04 2.92 3.94
N PRO A 706 18.78 3.41 4.95
CA PRO A 706 20.25 3.55 4.88
C PRO A 706 20.90 2.23 4.48
N GLU A 707 22.16 2.21 4.08
CA GLU A 707 22.82 0.99 3.63
C GLU A 707 22.66 -0.18 4.65
N PRO A 708 22.03 -1.31 4.28
CA PRO A 708 21.71 -2.36 5.24
C PRO A 708 22.97 -3.12 5.65
N ASN A 709 22.95 -3.77 6.82
CA ASN A 709 23.99 -4.73 7.18
C ASN A 709 24.00 -5.92 6.21
N MET A 710 25.12 -6.63 6.19
CA MET A 710 25.32 -7.81 5.35
C MET A 710 24.23 -8.86 5.63
N SER A 711 23.52 -9.25 4.58
CA SER A 711 22.57 -10.37 4.62
C SER A 711 23.32 -11.68 4.41
N LEU A 712 22.75 -12.80 4.90
CA LEU A 712 23.44 -14.10 4.91
C LEU A 712 22.60 -15.18 4.24
N ILE A 713 23.23 -16.00 3.39
CA ILE A 713 22.67 -17.27 2.89
C ILE A 713 23.70 -18.38 3.11
N LEU A 714 23.45 -19.29 4.05
CA LEU A 714 24.46 -20.21 4.59
C LEU A 714 23.95 -21.65 4.71
N GLY A 715 24.57 -22.58 3.97
CA GLY A 715 24.53 -24.00 4.31
C GLY A 715 25.46 -24.32 5.49
N TYR A 716 25.31 -25.51 6.08
CA TYR A 716 26.08 -25.91 7.27
C TYR A 716 27.22 -26.89 6.95
N ASN A 717 26.92 -27.96 6.21
CA ASN A 717 27.91 -28.89 5.65
C ASN A 717 27.36 -29.55 4.36
N GLU A 718 28.13 -30.43 3.73
CA GLU A 718 27.77 -31.09 2.46
C GLU A 718 26.43 -31.86 2.50
N GLN A 719 25.97 -32.28 3.69
CA GLN A 719 24.69 -32.98 3.86
C GLN A 719 23.54 -32.05 4.27
N ARG A 720 23.83 -30.78 4.60
CA ARG A 720 22.89 -29.83 5.22
C ARG A 720 22.98 -28.48 4.50
N LEU A 721 22.42 -28.47 3.30
CA LEU A 721 22.56 -27.41 2.31
C LEU A 721 21.40 -26.41 2.35
N VAL A 722 21.62 -25.26 1.71
CA VAL A 722 20.54 -24.35 1.30
C VAL A 722 20.35 -24.48 -0.21
N LYS A 723 19.14 -24.78 -0.68
CA LYS A 723 18.87 -25.08 -2.10
C LYS A 723 17.72 -24.28 -2.68
N ASN A 724 17.79 -23.96 -3.97
CA ASN A 724 16.68 -23.41 -4.76
C ASN A 724 16.12 -22.11 -4.15
N ILE A 725 16.99 -21.12 -3.97
CA ILE A 725 16.60 -19.78 -3.52
C ILE A 725 16.44 -18.89 -4.75
N THR A 726 15.27 -18.28 -4.91
CA THR A 726 14.98 -17.38 -6.03
C THR A 726 14.61 -16.00 -5.53
N PHE A 727 15.31 -14.99 -6.02
CA PHE A 727 14.90 -13.59 -5.92
C PHE A 727 14.25 -13.19 -7.25
N GLU A 728 13.05 -12.61 -7.20
CA GLU A 728 12.31 -12.08 -8.36
C GLU A 728 11.94 -10.63 -8.06
N GLY A 729 12.54 -9.67 -8.76
CA GLY A 729 12.27 -8.25 -8.55
C GLY A 729 12.79 -7.67 -7.22
N LEU A 730 13.95 -8.14 -6.74
CA LEU A 730 14.62 -7.55 -5.57
C LEU A 730 15.10 -6.12 -5.90
N LYS A 731 14.70 -5.15 -5.08
CA LYS A 731 15.17 -3.75 -5.17
C LYS A 731 15.74 -3.27 -3.84
N ILE A 732 16.96 -2.73 -3.87
CA ILE A 732 17.60 -2.10 -2.73
C ILE A 732 17.86 -0.64 -3.08
N ASN A 733 17.17 0.27 -2.39
CA ASN A 733 17.24 1.72 -2.62
C ASN A 733 17.03 2.09 -4.09
N GLY A 734 15.98 1.52 -4.71
CA GLY A 734 15.63 1.72 -6.12
C GLY A 734 16.45 0.91 -7.11
N ARG A 735 17.62 0.38 -6.71
CA ARG A 735 18.46 -0.46 -7.58
C ARG A 735 17.91 -1.88 -7.67
N ALA A 736 17.54 -2.31 -8.88
CA ALA A 736 17.19 -3.70 -9.15
C ALA A 736 18.42 -4.61 -9.12
N ILE A 737 18.32 -5.77 -8.45
CA ILE A 737 19.39 -6.76 -8.29
C ILE A 737 19.00 -8.04 -9.02
N TYR A 738 19.67 -8.35 -10.14
CA TYR A 738 19.39 -9.51 -10.99
C TYR A 738 20.62 -9.97 -11.77
N ASP A 739 20.62 -11.22 -12.24
CA ASP A 739 21.83 -11.90 -12.71
C ASP A 739 22.51 -11.24 -13.92
N ASN A 740 21.71 -10.71 -14.84
CA ASN A 740 22.17 -10.06 -16.06
C ASN A 740 22.09 -8.52 -15.98
N MET A 741 22.23 -7.94 -14.78
CA MET A 741 22.10 -6.49 -14.61
C MET A 741 23.25 -5.69 -15.28
N PRO A 742 22.95 -4.57 -15.96
CA PRO A 742 23.97 -3.70 -16.56
C PRO A 742 25.01 -3.22 -15.53
N GLY A 743 26.28 -3.20 -15.94
CA GLY A 743 27.37 -2.68 -15.13
C GLY A 743 27.86 -3.59 -13.99
N LYS A 744 27.33 -4.81 -13.84
CA LYS A 744 27.90 -5.82 -12.92
C LYS A 744 29.16 -6.44 -13.55
N PRO A 745 30.32 -6.42 -12.89
CA PRO A 745 31.52 -7.11 -13.38
C PRO A 745 31.27 -8.62 -13.50
N GLY A 746 31.78 -9.24 -14.58
CA GLY A 746 31.54 -10.66 -14.85
C GLY A 746 32.06 -11.63 -13.78
N TRP A 747 33.02 -11.21 -12.95
CA TRP A 747 33.60 -12.01 -11.87
C TRP A 747 32.91 -11.81 -10.49
N TYR A 748 31.91 -10.93 -10.39
CA TYR A 748 31.13 -10.73 -9.17
C TYR A 748 29.92 -11.68 -9.13
N LYS A 749 29.63 -12.25 -7.95
CA LYS A 749 28.35 -12.92 -7.70
C LYS A 749 27.26 -11.85 -7.70
N THR A 750 26.07 -12.16 -8.20
CA THR A 750 24.94 -11.21 -8.16
C THR A 750 24.57 -10.81 -6.73
N ALA A 751 24.75 -11.73 -5.78
CA ALA A 751 24.58 -11.52 -4.35
C ALA A 751 25.46 -10.37 -3.79
N ASP A 752 26.66 -10.16 -4.34
CA ASP A 752 27.57 -9.08 -3.93
C ASP A 752 26.94 -7.71 -4.19
N MET A 753 26.14 -7.59 -5.26
CA MET A 753 25.46 -6.35 -5.63
C MET A 753 24.36 -5.97 -4.64
N GLY A 754 23.89 -6.93 -3.84
CA GLY A 754 22.90 -6.72 -2.77
C GLY A 754 23.46 -6.81 -1.35
N LYS A 755 24.79 -6.84 -1.16
CA LYS A 755 25.45 -7.11 0.14
C LYS A 755 24.97 -8.40 0.82
N ILE A 756 24.86 -9.47 0.04
CA ILE A 756 24.45 -10.78 0.52
C ILE A 756 25.67 -11.71 0.47
N TYR A 757 26.14 -12.18 1.62
CA TYR A 757 27.18 -13.20 1.68
C TYR A 757 26.56 -14.59 1.50
N VAL A 758 27.17 -15.39 0.61
CA VAL A 758 26.71 -16.72 0.22
C VAL A 758 27.90 -17.68 0.29
N ASN A 759 27.83 -18.70 1.14
CA ASN A 759 28.89 -19.71 1.24
C ASN A 759 28.76 -20.81 0.17
N ASP A 760 29.75 -21.70 0.08
CA ASP A 760 29.84 -22.73 -0.96
C ASP A 760 28.85 -23.90 -0.78
N LEU A 761 28.00 -23.82 0.25
CA LEU A 761 26.99 -24.82 0.60
C LEU A 761 25.57 -24.39 0.19
N VAL A 762 25.49 -23.46 -0.77
CA VAL A 762 24.27 -22.93 -1.35
C VAL A 762 24.18 -23.32 -2.83
N GLU A 763 23.09 -23.98 -3.21
CA GLU A 763 22.86 -24.46 -4.58
C GLU A 763 21.65 -23.77 -5.23
N ASN A 764 21.73 -23.54 -6.54
CA ASN A 764 20.64 -23.00 -7.37
C ASN A 764 20.07 -21.65 -6.87
N LEU A 765 20.94 -20.74 -6.43
CA LEU A 765 20.59 -19.35 -6.13
C LEU A 765 20.40 -18.57 -7.45
N LYS A 766 19.24 -17.92 -7.62
CA LYS A 766 18.89 -17.15 -8.83
C LYS A 766 18.39 -15.76 -8.50
N PHE A 767 18.71 -14.78 -9.35
CA PHE A 767 18.15 -13.44 -9.28
C PHE A 767 17.53 -13.03 -10.62
N ILE A 768 16.20 -12.93 -10.63
CA ILE A 768 15.35 -12.64 -11.79
C ILE A 768 14.83 -11.19 -11.66
N LYS A 769 14.72 -10.51 -12.79
CA LYS A 769 14.34 -9.09 -12.87
C LYS A 769 12.89 -8.86 -12.43
#